data_AF-A0A7Z8D0K4-F1
#
_entry.id   AF-A0A7Z8D0K4-F1
#
_cell.length_a   1.000
_cell.length_b   1.000
_cell.length_c   1.000
_cell.angle_alpha   90.00
_cell.angle_beta   90.00
_cell.angle_gamma   90.00
#
_symmetry.space_group_name_H-M   'P 1'
#
loop_
_entity.id
_entity.type
_entity.pdbx_description
1 polymer ?
#
loop_
_entity_poly.entity_id
_entity_poly.type
_entity_poly.pdbx_seq_one_letter_code
_entity_poly.pdbx_strand_id
1 'polypeptide(L)'
;MEKRERRKGNKKMSRYIKILSITSIIIVMLIGGNYYFTKNQTVSVLADTALRLTTSNNEVMVNRPFIVTVSDTGATPATVKNEDKENQDSGSTEEIELKATEPIKEISKTIIYLPLGMEFDESGTSQLNDGKKIAVVTYDSASRNLEIDWIAGEQQELQISLISKNSDNYDITAKKSVNNQVNESDVLSIHAVGMEELASSSDELTPATASARSIESALETFALEVGTAVVTNAAELSAAITDLSTTQIYFGNDINLNQSIKIPNGKPYLRISGKNPSTGEIHTLTESNGTIGGTDNIYVSNNNSDPKDYGLEDMKIIGRNYYGPLNVQDNTKEVSLSYTNIDYQGPQITHNVNGITKYLGETSIYIARVQSTSAANQEVAEARNVIMDGNITINHTSNSDSMFWLGLSGGSENSFTVKENSNIMIDSKGNGMFYRDGTNPITMDIEQNATVKITTNNGLFRNNPGKYLHVGENANVEFEKTGGDQPVLRLTEDLNVAKGARLVMKATGGSGNFARFERAYSGTNLNFDDPLSVLLYNKTAQQMFAWQGTGNSSGKMHINSPIVNYWRVAGTGDRDDLPLFSWSMPDRSNVLTDVTTNGSNSTVINATNAGITATDFNMGTAKVISLGTVDVALDPITDAQTNVTGTATKNSKVYIDYTEVGVKKTLTGYAGTDGTYSIPIPDGFIKPYTSVTATANLDFKTKVSAPVIVEDVTPPEGTAVIQVLEQGGVFPSDSTKFVKDIQDKSDGTTGAGVTVTAGSISQPDMNQFGPVLPMYEVILTDKAGNKTTLNIPIFIKDADTAVSNTTALKAKNITFKLPQYPQTEAELKAFIQKESAIQVWELETGNEVTDLSSLTIDTSKMKQEVGVYPVMVTFGNVQKEIQVEVTPGTGTVVFHYQDEEGNKLAEDKTIVDDIGKSYTEKPIDLNGYLYLRTQGNATGVIEDQTQEVLFIYQQNRFKLTQTVTKLDGSSAEKVALTEAIKVNTVLDSQLTSVTPTVFYKDLTITVPIEDTLTDVGTFSLKREDGTSVGQITYDAPTKSVKATISEADQIPWNENITMSYQATVKEDAPLATIITTVGEASGNYTNDWIANPVKSNTTKTEIVDGKLTFVSAPKDLDFGENLKIPAVNKKYPLQSLTGSLTVQDTRSIKGSWTLSAKMDQVLTSTSNKTLPTAVQYTNNGQKSILGTSSIMIYQQTNADSKPISITDNWLPNGDGLALDIKPETTYPESYKGSIEWTLQDTP
;
A
#
# COMPACT_ATOMS: atom_id res chain seq x y z
N MET A 1 53.22 42.48 -11.50
CA MET A 1 54.58 43.08 -11.35
C MET A 1 54.93 42.98 -9.87
N GLU A 2 55.91 42.12 -9.50
CA GLU A 2 56.60 42.01 -8.18
C GLU A 2 55.75 41.96 -6.86
N LYS A 3 56.11 41.27 -5.77
CA LYS A 3 57.16 40.27 -5.43
C LYS A 3 56.75 39.57 -4.11
N ARG A 4 57.12 38.30 -3.97
CA ARG A 4 57.63 37.59 -2.76
C ARG A 4 57.30 38.03 -1.31
N GLU A 5 57.08 36.97 -0.51
CA GLU A 5 57.56 36.74 0.89
C GLU A 5 56.73 37.20 2.11
N ARG A 6 56.12 36.19 2.79
CA ARG A 6 56.26 35.83 4.23
C ARG A 6 56.05 36.93 5.31
N ARG A 7 55.22 36.71 6.34
CA ARG A 7 55.48 35.72 7.44
C ARG A 7 54.28 35.56 8.42
N LYS A 8 54.07 34.31 8.88
CA LYS A 8 53.57 33.84 10.20
C LYS A 8 52.39 34.54 10.92
N GLY A 9 51.36 33.76 11.28
CA GLY A 9 51.05 33.53 12.71
C GLY A 9 49.60 33.65 13.21
N ASN A 10 48.87 32.52 13.24
CA ASN A 10 47.72 32.17 14.12
C ASN A 10 46.42 33.01 14.18
N LYS A 11 45.29 32.27 14.01
CA LYS A 11 43.95 32.37 14.66
C LYS A 11 43.41 33.78 15.00
N LYS A 12 42.18 34.17 14.61
CA LYS A 12 40.91 33.41 14.72
C LYS A 12 39.78 34.10 13.92
N MET A 13 38.75 33.33 13.53
CA MET A 13 37.35 33.69 13.16
C MET A 13 36.98 35.12 12.69
N SER A 14 36.28 35.20 11.54
CA SER A 14 35.18 36.13 11.32
C SER A 14 34.08 35.50 10.43
N ARG A 15 32.91 36.12 10.40
CA ARG A 15 31.61 35.59 9.93
C ARG A 15 31.28 35.89 8.45
N TYR A 16 30.45 35.00 7.89
CA TYR A 16 29.27 35.25 7.04
C TYR A 16 29.38 35.53 5.51
N ILE A 17 28.70 34.65 4.77
CA ILE A 17 27.80 34.87 3.61
C ILE A 17 28.36 35.04 2.18
N LYS A 18 27.81 34.18 1.29
CA LYS A 18 27.69 34.20 -0.19
C LYS A 18 28.96 34.17 -1.06
N ILE A 19 28.90 33.32 -2.10
CA ILE A 19 29.43 33.39 -3.49
C ILE A 19 29.06 32.02 -4.12
N LEU A 20 28.28 31.86 -5.21
CA LEU A 20 28.36 32.30 -6.62
C LEU A 20 29.49 31.69 -7.49
N SER A 21 29.08 30.74 -8.35
CA SER A 21 29.39 30.66 -9.80
C SER A 21 30.84 30.67 -10.37
N ILE A 22 31.15 29.62 -11.16
CA ILE A 22 31.76 29.64 -12.54
C ILE A 22 33.25 30.11 -12.62
N THR A 23 34.27 29.48 -13.28
CA THR A 23 34.51 28.84 -14.61
C THR A 23 35.87 28.03 -14.51
N SER A 24 36.20 26.91 -15.19
CA SER A 24 36.65 26.67 -16.60
C SER A 24 38.05 27.25 -16.98
N ILE A 25 38.98 26.66 -17.80
CA ILE A 25 39.04 25.39 -18.59
C ILE A 25 40.50 25.05 -19.12
N ILE A 26 40.90 23.74 -19.16
CA ILE A 26 41.83 22.94 -20.06
C ILE A 26 43.33 23.36 -20.37
N ILE A 27 44.20 22.33 -20.61
CA ILE A 27 45.46 22.22 -21.45
C ILE A 27 46.80 21.90 -20.69
N VAL A 28 47.82 21.11 -21.17
CA VAL A 28 47.91 19.74 -21.81
C VAL A 28 49.40 19.27 -22.08
N MET A 29 49.75 17.97 -21.91
CA MET A 29 50.92 17.18 -22.48
C MET A 29 52.41 17.53 -22.12
N LEU A 30 53.49 16.70 -22.23
CA LEU A 30 53.83 15.29 -22.66
C LEU A 30 55.20 14.79 -22.04
N ILE A 31 55.37 13.46 -21.81
CA ILE A 31 56.60 12.56 -21.87
C ILE A 31 57.91 12.98 -21.12
N GLY A 32 58.69 12.12 -20.44
CA GLY A 32 58.75 10.65 -20.17
C GLY A 32 60.22 10.26 -19.86
N GLY A 33 60.63 9.08 -19.34
CA GLY A 33 59.96 7.89 -18.80
C GLY A 33 61.03 6.83 -18.43
N ASN A 34 60.70 5.78 -17.66
CA ASN A 34 61.40 4.48 -17.72
C ASN A 34 60.68 3.35 -16.96
N TYR A 35 60.74 2.15 -17.55
CA TYR A 35 60.19 0.84 -17.15
C TYR A 35 58.65 0.61 -17.19
N TYR A 36 58.30 -0.47 -17.89
CA TYR A 36 57.00 -1.01 -18.35
C TYR A 36 56.93 -2.51 -17.90
N PHE A 37 55.96 -3.41 -18.16
CA PHE A 37 54.78 -3.59 -19.05
C PHE A 37 53.66 -4.28 -18.20
N THR A 38 52.34 -4.00 -18.26
CA THR A 38 51.27 -4.37 -19.24
C THR A 38 51.18 -5.89 -19.60
N LYS A 39 50.04 -6.53 -19.94
CA LYS A 39 48.68 -6.07 -20.34
C LYS A 39 47.65 -7.25 -20.32
N ASN A 40 46.34 -6.93 -20.37
CA ASN A 40 45.15 -7.82 -20.58
C ASN A 40 44.85 -8.78 -19.39
N GLN A 41 43.66 -8.87 -18.79
CA GLN A 41 42.31 -9.02 -19.38
C GLN A 41 41.19 -8.41 -18.48
N THR A 42 40.04 -8.16 -19.11
CA THR A 42 38.68 -7.92 -18.56
C THR A 42 38.50 -7.64 -17.06
N VAL A 43 38.28 -6.36 -16.73
CA VAL A 43 37.30 -5.99 -15.68
C VAL A 43 36.03 -5.59 -16.42
N SER A 44 34.93 -6.30 -16.19
CA SER A 44 33.62 -5.98 -16.76
C SER A 44 33.04 -4.75 -16.05
N VAL A 45 33.29 -3.58 -16.63
CA VAL A 45 32.43 -2.40 -16.46
C VAL A 45 31.12 -2.70 -17.18
N LEU A 46 29.99 -2.67 -16.46
CA LEU A 46 28.59 -2.49 -16.92
C LEU A 46 27.68 -2.56 -15.67
N ALA A 47 26.55 -1.85 -15.55
CA ALA A 47 25.95 -0.91 -16.48
C ALA A 47 25.42 0.34 -15.75
N ASP A 48 25.52 1.49 -16.43
CA ASP A 48 24.73 2.68 -16.14
C ASP A 48 23.26 2.33 -16.48
N THR A 49 22.39 2.13 -15.48
CA THR A 49 20.98 1.79 -15.74
C THR A 49 20.30 3.04 -16.30
N ALA A 50 19.99 3.08 -17.58
CA ALA A 50 19.28 4.23 -18.17
C ALA A 50 17.79 4.19 -17.83
N LEU A 51 17.47 4.30 -16.53
CA LEU A 51 16.12 4.40 -16.01
C LEU A 51 15.48 5.69 -16.54
N ARG A 52 14.44 5.57 -17.36
CA ARG A 52 13.82 6.70 -18.05
C ARG A 52 12.31 6.65 -17.96
N LEU A 53 11.72 7.82 -17.78
CA LEU A 53 10.30 8.07 -17.95
C LEU A 53 10.08 8.86 -19.23
N THR A 54 9.14 8.42 -20.07
CA THR A 54 8.75 9.11 -21.30
C THR A 54 7.24 9.03 -21.50
N THR A 55 6.68 9.98 -22.24
CA THR A 55 5.29 9.95 -22.73
C THR A 55 5.29 10.34 -24.21
N SER A 56 4.27 9.90 -24.95
CA SER A 56 4.06 10.34 -26.33
C SER A 56 3.54 11.78 -26.42
N ASN A 57 2.96 12.33 -25.35
CA ASN A 57 2.58 13.73 -25.23
C ASN A 57 2.71 14.21 -23.77
N ASN A 58 3.40 15.33 -23.56
CA ASN A 58 3.53 15.95 -22.24
C ASN A 58 2.30 16.79 -21.85
N GLU A 59 1.42 17.10 -22.80
CA GLU A 59 0.14 17.78 -22.55
C GLU A 59 -1.01 16.76 -22.56
N VAL A 60 -1.76 16.65 -21.47
CA VAL A 60 -2.73 15.56 -21.25
C VAL A 60 -4.08 16.08 -20.77
N MET A 61 -5.17 15.39 -21.12
CA MET A 61 -6.51 15.82 -20.73
C MET A 61 -6.87 15.36 -19.31
N VAL A 62 -7.39 16.27 -18.49
CA VAL A 62 -7.93 15.94 -17.16
C VAL A 62 -9.05 14.89 -17.26
N ASN A 63 -9.08 13.97 -16.29
CA ASN A 63 -9.97 12.81 -16.19
C ASN A 63 -9.92 11.84 -17.38
N ARG A 64 -8.82 11.82 -18.15
CA ARG A 64 -8.54 10.80 -19.16
C ARG A 64 -7.23 10.07 -18.88
N PRO A 65 -7.15 8.76 -19.21
CA PRO A 65 -5.90 8.02 -19.12
C PRO A 65 -4.89 8.52 -20.15
N PHE A 66 -3.65 8.67 -19.73
CA PHE A 66 -2.49 8.89 -20.59
C PHE A 66 -1.38 7.88 -20.23
N ILE A 67 -0.50 7.61 -21.19
CA ILE A 67 0.50 6.54 -21.08
C ILE A 67 1.86 7.12 -20.74
N VAL A 68 2.44 6.68 -19.61
CA VAL A 68 3.86 6.87 -19.31
C VAL A 68 4.59 5.55 -19.58
N THR A 69 5.60 5.60 -20.44
CA THR A 69 6.55 4.50 -20.64
C THR A 69 7.68 4.61 -19.63
N VAL A 70 7.85 3.55 -18.84
CA VAL A 70 9.00 3.33 -17.94
C VAL A 70 9.97 2.39 -18.65
N SER A 71 11.21 2.83 -18.87
CA SER A 71 12.26 2.02 -19.49
C SER A 71 13.41 1.79 -18.51
N ASP A 72 13.86 0.55 -18.38
CA ASP A 72 15.09 0.18 -17.67
C ASP A 72 15.97 -0.71 -18.58
N THR A 73 17.16 -0.20 -18.90
CA THR A 73 18.11 -0.86 -19.81
C THR A 73 19.25 -1.59 -19.09
N GLY A 74 19.19 -1.76 -17.76
CA GLY A 74 20.29 -2.32 -16.97
C GLY A 74 19.94 -3.56 -16.14
N ALA A 75 18.81 -4.22 -16.40
CA ALA A 75 18.33 -5.38 -15.65
C ALA A 75 18.72 -6.74 -16.27
N THR A 76 20.01 -6.98 -16.53
CA THR A 76 20.51 -8.31 -16.95
C THR A 76 20.83 -9.20 -15.74
N PRO A 77 20.20 -10.38 -15.59
CA PRO A 77 20.72 -11.44 -14.72
C PRO A 77 21.89 -12.15 -15.43
N ALA A 78 22.91 -12.53 -14.66
CA ALA A 78 23.92 -13.46 -15.15
C ALA A 78 23.27 -14.81 -15.52
N THR A 79 23.58 -15.32 -16.71
CA THR A 79 23.12 -16.63 -17.20
C THR A 79 23.68 -17.77 -16.35
N VAL A 80 22.80 -18.63 -15.85
CA VAL A 80 23.13 -20.02 -15.52
C VAL A 80 22.45 -20.90 -16.57
N LYS A 81 23.22 -21.79 -17.20
CA LYS A 81 22.66 -22.88 -18.01
C LYS A 81 22.45 -24.08 -17.10
N ASN A 82 21.23 -24.61 -17.05
CA ASN A 82 20.98 -25.92 -16.47
C ASN A 82 21.46 -27.01 -17.43
N GLU A 83 22.16 -28.00 -16.89
CA GLU A 83 21.84 -29.40 -17.22
C GLU A 83 21.34 -30.05 -15.93
N ASP A 84 20.07 -30.42 -15.94
CA ASP A 84 19.35 -31.07 -14.83
C ASP A 84 19.38 -32.60 -14.98
N LYS A 85 18.96 -33.28 -13.89
CA LYS A 85 18.43 -34.67 -13.81
C LYS A 85 19.52 -35.76 -13.73
N GLU A 86 19.36 -36.83 -12.96
CA GLU A 86 18.19 -37.43 -12.29
C GLU A 86 18.50 -37.77 -10.81
N ASN A 87 17.61 -38.21 -9.92
CA ASN A 87 16.17 -38.17 -9.67
C ASN A 87 15.88 -39.25 -8.60
N GLN A 88 15.12 -38.89 -7.56
CA GLN A 88 14.27 -39.77 -6.73
C GLN A 88 14.82 -40.85 -5.77
N ASP A 89 13.99 -40.99 -4.71
CA ASP A 89 13.71 -42.14 -3.84
C ASP A 89 14.77 -42.64 -2.83
N SER A 90 14.38 -43.14 -1.65
CA SER A 90 13.25 -42.85 -0.74
C SER A 90 13.41 -43.78 0.48
N GLY A 91 13.30 -43.27 1.72
CA GLY A 91 13.37 -44.16 2.89
C GLY A 91 13.45 -43.43 4.25
N SER A 92 12.29 -43.36 4.92
CA SER A 92 12.07 -43.20 6.37
C SER A 92 13.22 -43.65 7.29
N THR A 93 13.54 -43.03 8.44
CA THR A 93 12.85 -41.99 9.25
C THR A 93 13.80 -41.48 10.37
N GLU A 94 13.41 -40.40 11.08
CA GLU A 94 14.01 -39.85 12.33
C GLU A 94 15.24 -38.92 12.20
N GLU A 95 15.01 -37.64 11.83
CA GLU A 95 15.80 -36.43 12.18
C GLU A 95 15.05 -35.23 11.55
N ILE A 96 14.48 -34.25 12.28
CA ILE A 96 15.11 -33.09 12.94
C ILE A 96 16.16 -32.36 12.07
N GLU A 97 15.74 -31.79 10.95
CA GLU A 97 16.53 -30.79 10.22
C GLU A 97 15.71 -29.53 9.87
N LEU A 98 16.13 -28.37 10.38
CA LEU A 98 15.96 -27.10 9.68
C LEU A 98 17.09 -27.00 8.65
N LYS A 99 16.76 -26.96 7.35
CA LYS A 99 17.74 -26.76 6.28
C LYS A 99 17.60 -25.39 5.61
N ALA A 100 18.70 -24.66 5.64
CA ALA A 100 19.15 -23.60 4.74
C ALA A 100 18.10 -22.74 4.00
N THR A 101 17.97 -21.47 4.40
CA THR A 101 17.65 -20.38 3.46
C THR A 101 18.92 -19.98 2.72
N GLU A 102 18.89 -20.09 1.39
CA GLU A 102 19.91 -19.56 0.49
C GLU A 102 20.01 -18.02 0.56
N PRO A 103 21.12 -17.39 0.08
CA PRO A 103 21.24 -15.94 0.03
C PRO A 103 20.22 -15.37 -0.97
N ILE A 104 19.20 -14.69 -0.47
CA ILE A 104 18.22 -14.01 -1.33
C ILE A 104 18.92 -12.85 -2.04
N LYS A 105 19.16 -13.03 -3.33
CA LYS A 105 19.66 -12.02 -4.25
C LYS A 105 18.62 -10.88 -4.33
N GLU A 106 18.93 -9.74 -3.75
CA GLU A 106 18.01 -8.62 -3.60
C GLU A 106 17.50 -8.13 -4.97
N ILE A 107 16.19 -8.27 -5.22
CA ILE A 107 15.56 -7.80 -6.45
C ILE A 107 15.26 -6.32 -6.27
N SER A 108 16.02 -5.48 -6.98
CA SER A 108 15.88 -4.04 -7.00
C SER A 108 14.53 -3.60 -7.60
N LYS A 109 13.54 -3.28 -6.74
CA LYS A 109 12.27 -2.68 -7.17
C LYS A 109 12.49 -1.26 -7.73
N THR A 110 11.73 -0.90 -8.75
CA THR A 110 11.57 0.49 -9.19
C THR A 110 10.35 1.10 -8.49
N ILE A 111 10.48 2.32 -7.97
CA ILE A 111 9.40 3.04 -7.30
C ILE A 111 9.15 4.36 -8.03
N ILE A 112 7.88 4.66 -8.31
CA ILE A 112 7.42 5.96 -8.82
C ILE A 112 6.47 6.55 -7.78
N TYR A 113 6.77 7.76 -7.29
CA TYR A 113 5.89 8.49 -6.38
C TYR A 113 4.91 9.35 -7.19
N LEU A 114 3.60 9.11 -7.06
CA LEU A 114 2.61 9.90 -7.80
C LEU A 114 2.33 11.23 -7.08
N PRO A 115 2.38 12.41 -7.74
CA PRO A 115 2.07 13.70 -7.13
C PRO A 115 0.55 13.87 -6.87
N LEU A 116 0.16 14.66 -5.86
CA LEU A 116 -1.25 14.82 -5.46
C LEU A 116 -2.13 15.32 -6.62
N GLY A 117 -3.23 14.62 -6.90
CA GLY A 117 -4.08 14.88 -8.07
C GLY A 117 -3.81 13.96 -9.27
N MET A 118 -2.81 13.08 -9.19
CA MET A 118 -2.57 12.01 -10.17
C MET A 118 -2.89 10.63 -9.57
N GLU A 119 -3.62 9.81 -10.33
CA GLU A 119 -4.05 8.45 -9.96
C GLU A 119 -3.48 7.39 -10.92
N PHE A 120 -3.30 6.18 -10.40
CA PHE A 120 -2.94 4.99 -11.17
C PHE A 120 -4.19 4.32 -11.75
N ASP A 121 -4.21 4.11 -13.07
CA ASP A 121 -5.24 3.34 -13.74
C ASP A 121 -4.75 1.89 -13.92
N GLU A 122 -5.06 1.07 -12.92
CA GLU A 122 -4.69 -0.35 -12.87
C GLU A 122 -5.28 -1.12 -14.06
N SER A 123 -6.54 -0.87 -14.42
CA SER A 123 -7.24 -1.54 -15.51
C SER A 123 -6.62 -1.22 -16.88
N GLY A 124 -6.36 0.05 -17.17
CA GLY A 124 -5.66 0.46 -18.39
C GLY A 124 -4.22 -0.03 -18.43
N THR A 125 -3.51 -0.01 -17.31
CA THR A 125 -2.15 -0.56 -17.21
C THR A 125 -2.11 -2.06 -17.47
N SER A 126 -3.05 -2.84 -16.92
CA SER A 126 -3.18 -4.27 -17.21
C SER A 126 -3.48 -4.52 -18.68
N GLN A 127 -4.37 -3.74 -19.30
CA GLN A 127 -4.72 -3.88 -20.73
C GLN A 127 -3.55 -3.55 -21.67
N LEU A 128 -2.72 -2.54 -21.36
CA LEU A 128 -1.57 -2.14 -22.18
C LEU A 128 -0.42 -3.16 -22.19
N ASN A 129 -0.32 -3.96 -21.12
CA ASN A 129 0.75 -4.95 -20.93
C ASN A 129 0.26 -6.40 -20.94
N ASP A 130 -1.01 -6.64 -21.32
CA ASP A 130 -1.59 -7.97 -21.38
C ASP A 130 -0.74 -8.92 -22.25
N GLY A 131 -0.58 -10.15 -21.77
CA GLY A 131 0.28 -11.18 -22.37
C GLY A 131 1.80 -10.94 -22.30
N LYS A 132 2.30 -9.76 -21.90
CA LYS A 132 3.76 -9.44 -21.99
C LYS A 132 4.62 -9.93 -20.83
N LYS A 133 4.06 -10.16 -19.63
CA LYS A 133 4.76 -10.67 -18.41
C LYS A 133 6.15 -10.06 -18.15
N ILE A 134 6.27 -8.74 -18.30
CA ILE A 134 7.54 -7.98 -18.15
C ILE A 134 7.80 -7.46 -16.74
N ALA A 135 6.76 -7.19 -15.95
CA ALA A 135 6.86 -6.74 -14.57
C ALA A 135 5.58 -7.05 -13.80
N VAL A 136 5.66 -7.09 -12.46
CA VAL A 136 4.53 -7.00 -11.54
C VAL A 136 4.43 -5.56 -11.06
N VAL A 137 3.24 -4.97 -11.13
CA VAL A 137 2.98 -3.59 -10.71
C VAL A 137 2.05 -3.60 -9.51
N THR A 138 2.42 -2.91 -8.44
CA THR A 138 1.64 -2.78 -7.21
C THR A 138 1.49 -1.31 -6.85
N TYR A 139 0.27 -0.86 -6.56
CA TYR A 139 0.02 0.50 -6.10
C TYR A 139 -0.43 0.51 -4.64
N ASP A 140 0.29 1.24 -3.80
CA ASP A 140 -0.15 1.55 -2.43
C ASP A 140 -0.85 2.91 -2.43
N SER A 141 -2.16 2.90 -2.17
CA SER A 141 -2.99 4.11 -2.12
C SER A 141 -2.71 5.01 -0.91
N ALA A 142 -2.12 4.49 0.17
CA ALA A 142 -1.79 5.25 1.37
C ALA A 142 -0.47 6.01 1.23
N SER A 143 0.59 5.36 0.74
CA SER A 143 1.86 6.05 0.44
C SER A 143 1.91 6.71 -0.94
N ARG A 144 0.98 6.34 -1.85
CA ARG A 144 0.89 6.80 -3.25
C ARG A 144 2.11 6.43 -4.10
N ASN A 145 2.78 5.34 -3.69
CA ASN A 145 3.87 4.70 -4.41
C ASN A 145 3.31 3.68 -5.41
N LEU A 146 3.84 3.75 -6.64
CA LEU A 146 3.71 2.69 -7.63
C LEU A 146 5.02 1.89 -7.65
N GLU A 147 4.98 0.67 -7.13
CA GLU A 147 6.10 -0.26 -7.15
C GLU A 147 6.05 -1.13 -8.43
N ILE A 148 7.19 -1.26 -9.10
CA ILE A 148 7.39 -2.06 -10.29
C ILE A 148 8.50 -3.08 -9.98
N ASP A 149 8.12 -4.36 -9.97
CA ASP A 149 9.02 -5.49 -9.78
C ASP A 149 9.29 -6.17 -11.14
N TRP A 150 10.53 -6.09 -11.62
CA TRP A 150 10.91 -6.37 -13.00
C TRP A 150 11.24 -7.84 -13.23
N ILE A 151 10.63 -8.46 -14.25
CA ILE A 151 10.83 -9.88 -14.58
C ILE A 151 12.00 -10.02 -15.56
N ALA A 152 12.99 -10.84 -15.20
CA ALA A 152 14.30 -10.98 -15.84
C ALA A 152 14.31 -10.99 -17.40
N GLY A 153 15.11 -10.09 -18.02
CA GLY A 153 15.30 -9.97 -19.47
C GLY A 153 16.18 -8.77 -19.88
N GLU A 154 16.85 -8.84 -21.04
CA GLU A 154 17.98 -7.95 -21.38
C GLU A 154 17.64 -6.47 -21.63
N GLN A 155 16.37 -6.11 -21.87
CA GLN A 155 15.93 -4.72 -21.97
C GLN A 155 14.43 -4.64 -21.65
N GLN A 156 14.00 -3.77 -20.74
CA GLN A 156 12.63 -3.81 -20.20
C GLN A 156 11.92 -2.46 -20.34
N GLU A 157 10.72 -2.49 -20.91
CA GLU A 157 9.89 -1.31 -21.20
C GLU A 157 8.43 -1.61 -20.81
N LEU A 158 7.90 -0.88 -19.83
CA LEU A 158 6.56 -1.04 -19.26
C LEU A 158 5.72 0.21 -19.52
N GLN A 159 4.48 0.05 -19.98
CA GLN A 159 3.57 1.17 -20.21
C GLN A 159 2.54 1.28 -19.07
N ILE A 160 2.62 2.33 -18.26
CA ILE A 160 1.65 2.58 -17.18
C ILE A 160 0.60 3.61 -17.62
N SER A 161 -0.66 3.34 -17.31
CA SER A 161 -1.79 4.26 -17.50
C SER A 161 -1.97 5.10 -16.24
N LEU A 162 -1.95 6.43 -16.39
CA LEU A 162 -2.16 7.39 -15.31
C LEU A 162 -3.32 8.33 -15.67
N ILE A 163 -4.07 8.78 -14.67
CA ILE A 163 -5.17 9.75 -14.82
C ILE A 163 -4.86 10.97 -13.95
N SER A 164 -4.83 12.16 -14.56
CA SER A 164 -4.88 13.42 -13.80
C SER A 164 -6.33 13.76 -13.43
N LYS A 165 -6.57 14.22 -12.20
CA LYS A 165 -7.88 14.71 -11.73
C LYS A 165 -8.05 16.22 -11.81
N ASN A 166 -6.95 16.98 -11.82
CA ASN A 166 -6.95 18.44 -11.79
C ASN A 166 -6.12 19.00 -12.95
N SER A 167 -6.39 20.23 -13.37
CA SER A 167 -5.53 20.92 -14.34
C SER A 167 -4.35 21.54 -13.59
N ASP A 168 -3.15 20.99 -13.77
CA ASP A 168 -1.92 21.41 -13.08
C ASP A 168 -0.66 20.90 -13.83
N ASN A 169 0.52 21.31 -13.38
CA ASN A 169 1.81 20.76 -13.80
C ASN A 169 2.30 19.71 -12.80
N TYR A 170 2.57 18.50 -13.30
CA TYR A 170 3.00 17.36 -12.52
C TYR A 170 4.41 16.92 -12.90
N ASP A 171 5.33 16.92 -11.94
CA ASP A 171 6.67 16.36 -12.10
C ASP A 171 6.71 14.93 -11.56
N ILE A 172 7.09 13.97 -12.41
CA ILE A 172 7.17 12.54 -12.08
C ILE A 172 8.63 12.07 -12.18
N THR A 173 9.07 11.26 -11.22
CA THR A 173 10.41 10.62 -11.21
C THR A 173 10.30 9.15 -10.82
N ALA A 174 11.16 8.32 -11.41
CA ALA A 174 11.34 6.92 -11.04
C ALA A 174 12.67 6.74 -10.31
N LYS A 175 12.69 5.89 -9.27
CA LYS A 175 13.89 5.56 -8.49
C LYS A 175 14.08 4.05 -8.41
N LYS A 176 15.32 3.59 -8.44
CA LYS A 176 15.68 2.16 -8.30
C LYS A 176 16.99 2.03 -7.52
N SER A 177 17.01 1.14 -6.53
CA SER A 177 18.20 0.87 -5.72
C SER A 177 18.81 -0.47 -6.13
N VAL A 178 20.05 -0.47 -6.65
CA VAL A 178 20.80 -1.68 -7.04
C VAL A 178 22.13 -1.68 -6.31
N ASN A 179 22.45 -2.75 -5.57
CA ASN A 179 23.73 -2.89 -4.85
C ASN A 179 24.10 -1.66 -3.99
N ASN A 180 23.16 -1.12 -3.22
CA ASN A 180 23.30 0.12 -2.43
C ASN A 180 23.66 1.40 -3.22
N GLN A 181 23.41 1.44 -4.53
CA GLN A 181 23.43 2.68 -5.34
C GLN A 181 22.02 3.00 -5.83
N VAL A 182 21.60 4.27 -5.68
CA VAL A 182 20.28 4.76 -6.12
C VAL A 182 20.43 5.41 -7.48
N ASN A 183 19.72 4.87 -8.47
CA ASN A 183 19.59 5.45 -9.80
C ASN A 183 18.20 6.10 -9.94
N GLU A 184 18.15 7.36 -10.34
CA GLU A 184 16.92 8.14 -10.53
C GLU A 184 16.78 8.53 -12.01
N SER A 185 15.54 8.59 -12.50
CA SER A 185 15.26 9.10 -13.85
C SER A 185 15.40 10.63 -13.92
N ASP A 186 15.57 11.16 -15.13
CA ASP A 186 15.23 12.56 -15.41
C ASP A 186 13.75 12.82 -15.01
N VAL A 187 13.44 14.07 -14.65
CA VAL A 187 12.08 14.50 -14.30
C VAL A 187 11.20 14.52 -15.55
N LEU A 188 10.08 13.82 -15.51
CA LEU A 188 9.04 13.89 -16.54
C LEU A 188 7.95 14.87 -16.11
N SER A 189 7.96 16.07 -16.70
CA SER A 189 6.94 17.09 -16.48
C SER A 189 5.73 16.88 -17.41
N ILE A 190 4.55 16.78 -16.83
CA ILE A 190 3.24 16.60 -17.49
C ILE A 190 2.37 17.84 -17.21
N HIS A 191 1.85 18.46 -18.26
CA HIS A 191 0.87 19.55 -18.18
C HIS A 191 -0.54 19.00 -18.39
N ALA A 192 -1.37 18.97 -17.35
CA ALA A 192 -2.76 18.53 -17.47
C ALA A 192 -3.68 19.70 -17.78
N VAL A 193 -4.38 19.65 -18.92
CA VAL A 193 -5.27 20.69 -19.41
C VAL A 193 -6.75 20.28 -19.31
N GLY A 194 -7.61 21.26 -19.01
CA GLY A 194 -9.06 21.09 -18.98
C GLY A 194 -9.64 20.82 -20.37
N MET A 195 -10.90 20.35 -20.43
CA MET A 195 -11.52 19.87 -21.66
C MET A 195 -11.79 20.95 -22.74
N GLU A 196 -11.56 22.23 -22.42
CA GLU A 196 -11.90 23.38 -23.27
C GLU A 196 -10.72 23.93 -24.11
N GLU A 197 -9.46 23.57 -23.83
CA GLU A 197 -8.31 24.35 -24.33
C GLU A 197 -7.73 23.92 -25.69
N LEU A 198 -8.18 22.79 -26.28
CA LEU A 198 -7.70 22.31 -27.59
C LEU A 198 -8.57 22.69 -28.80
N ALA A 199 -9.62 23.51 -28.61
CA ALA A 199 -10.52 23.93 -29.68
C ALA A 199 -10.01 25.17 -30.47
N SER A 200 -8.76 25.17 -30.96
CA SER A 200 -8.29 26.21 -31.88
C SER A 200 -7.28 25.76 -32.96
N SER A 201 -7.75 25.04 -33.99
CA SER A 201 -7.25 25.19 -35.37
C SER A 201 -8.09 24.41 -36.41
N SER A 202 -8.53 25.12 -37.46
CA SER A 202 -8.72 24.72 -38.88
C SER A 202 -9.04 23.24 -39.25
N ASP A 203 -9.99 22.91 -40.14
CA ASP A 203 -10.67 23.73 -41.17
C ASP A 203 -12.02 23.13 -41.61
N GLU A 204 -12.79 23.92 -42.36
CA GLU A 204 -14.09 23.54 -42.96
C GLU A 204 -13.99 22.40 -43.99
N LEU A 205 -15.07 21.61 -44.12
CA LEU A 205 -15.72 21.34 -45.41
C LEU A 205 -17.12 20.72 -45.23
N THR A 206 -18.09 21.24 -45.97
CA THR A 206 -19.48 20.75 -46.09
C THR A 206 -19.85 20.62 -47.59
N PRO A 207 -21.04 20.14 -47.98
CA PRO A 207 -21.74 18.92 -47.57
C PRO A 207 -22.18 18.06 -48.79
N ALA A 208 -22.59 16.80 -48.58
CA ALA A 208 -23.39 16.04 -49.55
C ALA A 208 -24.37 15.08 -48.85
N THR A 209 -25.56 14.89 -49.43
CA THR A 209 -26.78 14.45 -48.73
C THR A 209 -27.29 13.05 -49.11
N ALA A 210 -28.07 12.48 -48.17
CA ALA A 210 -29.08 11.42 -48.33
C ALA A 210 -28.59 9.96 -48.57
N SER A 211 -29.28 8.91 -48.10
CA SER A 211 -30.64 8.86 -47.53
C SER A 211 -30.84 7.77 -46.45
N ALA A 212 -31.51 8.18 -45.36
CA ALA A 212 -32.56 7.46 -44.63
C ALA A 212 -32.46 5.93 -44.40
N ARG A 213 -32.33 5.56 -43.12
CA ARG A 213 -33.39 4.81 -42.43
C ARG A 213 -33.58 5.33 -41.01
N SER A 214 -34.75 5.88 -40.76
CA SER A 214 -35.24 6.25 -39.44
C SER A 214 -35.83 5.05 -38.71
N ILE A 215 -35.52 4.92 -37.42
CA ILE A 215 -36.50 4.51 -36.41
C ILE A 215 -36.43 5.59 -35.33
N GLU A 216 -37.58 6.17 -35.00
CA GLU A 216 -37.69 7.30 -34.09
C GLU A 216 -37.56 6.87 -32.62
N SER A 217 -37.05 7.82 -31.84
CA SER A 217 -37.16 7.98 -30.39
C SER A 217 -38.05 7.01 -29.59
N ALA A 218 -37.45 6.44 -28.54
CA ALA A 218 -38.11 6.33 -27.25
C ALA A 218 -37.34 7.22 -26.26
N LEU A 219 -37.82 8.44 -26.04
CA LEU A 219 -37.40 9.22 -24.88
C LEU A 219 -38.00 8.56 -23.64
N GLU A 220 -37.18 7.92 -22.81
CA GLU A 220 -37.54 7.81 -21.39
C GLU A 220 -37.32 9.17 -20.75
N THR A 221 -38.38 9.99 -20.80
CA THR A 221 -38.45 11.21 -20.02
C THR A 221 -38.24 10.88 -18.56
N PHE A 222 -37.17 11.40 -17.95
CA PHE A 222 -37.06 11.53 -16.51
C PHE A 222 -38.31 12.29 -16.04
N ALA A 223 -39.27 11.57 -15.47
CA ALA A 223 -40.50 12.14 -14.95
C ALA A 223 -40.15 12.85 -13.64
N LEU A 224 -39.72 14.10 -13.77
CA LEU A 224 -39.48 15.03 -12.67
C LEU A 224 -40.63 14.94 -11.66
N GLU A 225 -40.29 14.82 -10.38
CA GLU A 225 -41.28 14.75 -9.31
C GLU A 225 -42.20 15.98 -9.34
N VAL A 226 -43.43 15.82 -8.85
CA VAL A 226 -44.42 16.90 -8.85
C VAL A 226 -43.89 18.08 -8.03
N GLY A 227 -43.70 19.22 -8.68
CA GLY A 227 -43.06 20.40 -8.09
C GLY A 227 -41.56 20.49 -8.31
N THR A 228 -40.99 19.75 -9.26
CA THR A 228 -39.58 19.86 -9.65
C THR A 228 -39.41 20.28 -11.11
N ALA A 229 -38.37 21.06 -11.40
CA ALA A 229 -38.08 21.57 -12.75
C ALA A 229 -36.58 21.48 -13.07
N VAL A 230 -36.22 21.12 -14.31
CA VAL A 230 -34.86 21.28 -14.85
C VAL A 230 -34.87 22.47 -15.81
N VAL A 231 -33.90 23.38 -15.68
CA VAL A 231 -33.83 24.62 -16.45
C VAL A 231 -32.45 24.77 -17.10
N THR A 232 -32.42 25.26 -18.34
CA THR A 232 -31.22 25.38 -19.18
C THR A 232 -30.85 26.83 -19.50
N ASN A 233 -31.69 27.79 -19.10
CA ASN A 233 -31.49 29.22 -19.30
C ASN A 233 -32.30 30.05 -18.29
N ALA A 234 -31.99 31.36 -18.21
CA ALA A 234 -32.62 32.27 -17.24
C ALA A 234 -34.13 32.51 -17.46
N ALA A 235 -34.67 32.27 -18.67
CA ALA A 235 -36.10 32.40 -18.92
C ALA A 235 -36.88 31.21 -18.33
N GLU A 236 -36.35 30.00 -18.50
CA GLU A 236 -36.87 28.78 -17.84
C GLU A 236 -36.76 28.87 -16.31
N LEU A 237 -35.62 29.35 -15.80
CA LEU A 237 -35.44 29.61 -14.36
C LEU A 237 -36.50 30.59 -13.82
N SER A 238 -36.78 31.68 -14.55
CA SER A 238 -37.81 32.66 -14.18
C SER A 238 -39.22 32.03 -14.17
N ALA A 239 -39.55 31.19 -15.14
CA ALA A 239 -40.82 30.46 -15.18
C ALA A 239 -40.96 29.47 -14.00
N ALA A 240 -39.93 28.68 -13.71
CA ALA A 240 -39.92 27.73 -12.61
C ALA A 240 -39.99 28.41 -11.23
N ILE A 241 -39.30 29.54 -11.04
CA ILE A 241 -39.39 30.32 -9.79
C ILE A 241 -40.79 30.92 -9.61
N THR A 242 -41.46 31.34 -10.69
CA THR A 242 -42.78 32.00 -10.62
C THR A 242 -43.96 31.05 -10.52
N ASP A 243 -43.85 29.80 -10.97
CA ASP A 243 -44.84 28.75 -10.69
C ASP A 243 -44.91 28.45 -9.18
N LEU A 244 -46.10 28.51 -8.58
CA LEU A 244 -46.31 28.22 -7.16
C LEU A 244 -46.16 26.73 -6.80
N SER A 245 -46.29 25.81 -7.78
CA SER A 245 -46.16 24.37 -7.51
C SER A 245 -44.71 23.88 -7.46
N THR A 246 -43.80 24.56 -8.17
CA THR A 246 -42.38 24.21 -8.24
C THR A 246 -41.62 24.64 -6.98
N THR A 247 -41.11 23.67 -6.22
CA THR A 247 -40.35 23.86 -4.98
C THR A 247 -38.87 23.47 -5.11
N GLN A 248 -38.51 22.63 -6.07
CA GLN A 248 -37.12 22.28 -6.40
C GLN A 248 -36.82 22.64 -7.85
N ILE A 249 -35.68 23.26 -8.09
CA ILE A 249 -35.16 23.56 -9.42
C ILE A 249 -33.77 22.96 -9.54
N TYR A 250 -33.45 22.41 -10.70
CA TYR A 250 -32.13 21.92 -11.05
C TYR A 250 -31.64 22.62 -12.33
N PHE A 251 -30.33 22.85 -12.44
CA PHE A 251 -29.75 23.31 -13.70
C PHE A 251 -29.43 22.12 -14.61
N GLY A 252 -29.70 22.28 -15.90
CA GLY A 252 -29.24 21.38 -16.96
C GLY A 252 -28.20 22.02 -17.89
N ASN A 253 -27.77 23.24 -17.57
CA ASN A 253 -26.71 24.01 -18.23
C ASN A 253 -26.32 25.20 -17.34
N ASP A 254 -25.22 25.87 -17.64
CA ASP A 254 -24.82 27.13 -17.00
C ASP A 254 -25.86 28.25 -17.24
N ILE A 255 -26.17 29.02 -16.19
CA ILE A 255 -27.23 30.03 -16.20
C ILE A 255 -26.65 31.44 -16.06
N ASN A 256 -26.82 32.24 -17.12
CA ASN A 256 -26.52 33.68 -17.11
C ASN A 256 -27.76 34.47 -16.66
N LEU A 257 -27.80 34.87 -15.39
CA LEU A 257 -28.86 35.70 -14.82
C LEU A 257 -28.69 37.15 -15.28
N ASN A 258 -29.65 37.64 -16.06
CA ASN A 258 -29.58 38.95 -16.73
C ASN A 258 -30.72 39.92 -16.37
N GLN A 259 -31.66 39.48 -15.53
CA GLN A 259 -32.82 40.23 -15.05
C GLN A 259 -33.25 39.70 -13.68
N SER A 260 -33.77 40.57 -12.79
CA SER A 260 -34.22 40.14 -11.47
C SER A 260 -35.45 39.23 -11.55
N ILE A 261 -35.46 38.17 -10.77
CA ILE A 261 -36.57 37.21 -10.68
C ILE A 261 -37.19 37.30 -9.29
N LYS A 262 -38.48 37.66 -9.20
CA LYS A 262 -39.19 37.72 -7.92
C LYS A 262 -39.68 36.33 -7.50
N ILE A 263 -39.32 35.88 -6.30
CA ILE A 263 -39.98 34.76 -5.65
C ILE A 263 -41.41 35.18 -5.24
N PRO A 264 -42.48 34.47 -5.68
CA PRO A 264 -43.85 34.83 -5.36
C PRO A 264 -44.15 34.83 -3.86
N ASN A 265 -44.93 35.80 -3.38
CA ASN A 265 -45.23 35.95 -1.95
C ASN A 265 -45.84 34.69 -1.31
N GLY A 266 -46.60 33.89 -2.07
CA GLY A 266 -47.26 32.67 -1.63
C GLY A 266 -46.41 31.39 -1.73
N LYS A 267 -45.14 31.46 -2.16
CA LYS A 267 -44.22 30.32 -2.16
C LYS A 267 -43.47 30.27 -0.81
N PRO A 268 -43.71 29.29 0.08
CA PRO A 268 -43.08 29.24 1.40
C PRO A 268 -41.64 28.68 1.37
N TYR A 269 -41.34 27.86 0.37
CA TYR A 269 -40.09 27.11 0.25
C TYR A 269 -39.62 27.06 -1.20
N LEU A 270 -38.30 27.09 -1.41
CA LEU A 270 -37.65 26.91 -2.72
C LEU A 270 -36.22 26.40 -2.53
N ARG A 271 -35.80 25.49 -3.40
CA ARG A 271 -34.39 25.14 -3.62
C ARG A 271 -34.05 25.21 -5.09
N ILE A 272 -32.82 25.62 -5.35
CA ILE A 272 -32.23 25.70 -6.68
C ILE A 272 -30.87 25.04 -6.58
N SER A 273 -30.71 23.87 -7.19
CA SER A 273 -29.45 23.15 -7.25
C SER A 273 -28.79 23.38 -8.61
N GLY A 274 -27.48 23.64 -8.63
CA GLY A 274 -26.71 23.66 -9.87
C GLY A 274 -26.41 22.26 -10.41
N LYS A 275 -26.71 21.23 -9.62
CA LYS A 275 -26.48 19.84 -9.99
C LYS A 275 -27.56 19.33 -10.93
N ASN A 276 -27.15 18.86 -12.10
CA ASN A 276 -28.04 18.19 -13.03
C ASN A 276 -28.43 16.80 -12.46
N PRO A 277 -29.72 16.50 -12.26
CA PRO A 277 -30.15 15.26 -11.59
C PRO A 277 -29.96 14.01 -12.46
N SER A 278 -29.76 14.17 -13.78
CA SER A 278 -29.57 13.06 -14.72
C SER A 278 -28.10 12.80 -15.07
N THR A 279 -27.22 13.81 -15.02
CA THR A 279 -25.78 13.66 -15.32
C THR A 279 -24.88 13.74 -14.07
N GLY A 280 -25.36 14.35 -12.98
CA GLY A 280 -24.57 14.65 -11.79
C GLY A 280 -23.62 15.85 -11.92
N GLU A 281 -23.59 16.50 -13.09
CA GLU A 281 -22.76 17.66 -13.42
C GLU A 281 -23.15 18.90 -12.59
N ILE A 282 -22.17 19.73 -12.22
CA ILE A 282 -22.34 20.95 -11.42
C ILE A 282 -22.23 22.17 -12.34
N HIS A 283 -23.33 22.88 -12.52
CA HIS A 283 -23.40 24.07 -13.37
C HIS A 283 -23.18 25.40 -12.61
N THR A 284 -22.80 26.44 -13.34
CA THR A 284 -22.49 27.78 -12.84
C THR A 284 -23.69 28.73 -12.95
N LEU A 285 -23.96 29.50 -11.88
CA LEU A 285 -24.80 30.69 -11.91
C LEU A 285 -23.92 31.94 -12.09
N THR A 286 -24.11 32.70 -13.18
CA THR A 286 -23.37 33.94 -13.45
C THR A 286 -24.30 35.14 -13.49
N GLU A 287 -24.04 36.16 -12.69
CA GLU A 287 -24.75 37.45 -12.77
C GLU A 287 -24.21 38.29 -13.94
N SER A 288 -25.04 39.13 -14.57
CA SER A 288 -24.69 39.82 -15.83
C SER A 288 -24.37 41.31 -15.66
N ASN A 289 -24.90 41.95 -14.61
CA ASN A 289 -24.77 43.38 -14.33
C ASN A 289 -24.23 43.58 -12.90
N GLY A 290 -23.37 44.59 -12.74
CA GLY A 290 -22.72 44.90 -11.45
C GLY A 290 -22.87 46.33 -10.98
N THR A 291 -23.92 47.01 -11.44
CA THR A 291 -24.22 48.39 -11.05
C THR A 291 -24.65 48.50 -9.58
N ILE A 292 -24.31 49.63 -8.96
CA ILE A 292 -24.77 50.00 -7.61
C ILE A 292 -26.31 49.98 -7.58
N GLY A 293 -26.90 49.16 -6.72
CA GLY A 293 -28.35 48.90 -6.68
C GLY A 293 -28.85 47.80 -7.65
N GLY A 294 -28.01 46.81 -7.97
CA GLY A 294 -28.19 45.85 -9.07
C GLY A 294 -29.53 45.10 -9.14
N THR A 295 -30.01 44.90 -10.37
CA THR A 295 -31.38 44.48 -10.73
C THR A 295 -31.44 43.15 -11.51
N ASP A 296 -30.50 42.25 -11.23
CA ASP A 296 -30.36 40.92 -11.82
C ASP A 296 -30.05 39.85 -10.76
N ASN A 297 -30.87 39.84 -9.71
CA ASN A 297 -30.85 38.89 -8.59
C ASN A 297 -32.17 38.12 -8.47
N ILE A 298 -32.15 36.97 -7.82
CA ILE A 298 -33.38 36.30 -7.37
C ILE A 298 -33.76 36.96 -6.04
N TYR A 299 -34.97 37.52 -5.95
CA TYR A 299 -35.33 38.36 -4.80
C TYR A 299 -36.70 38.08 -4.17
N VAL A 300 -36.78 38.37 -2.87
CA VAL A 300 -37.99 38.31 -2.06
C VAL A 300 -38.41 39.71 -1.67
N SER A 301 -39.69 40.04 -1.87
CA SER A 301 -40.28 41.25 -1.29
C SER A 301 -41.71 41.04 -0.83
N ASN A 302 -41.90 40.96 0.48
CA ASN A 302 -43.21 40.83 1.10
C ASN A 302 -43.40 41.84 2.24
N ASN A 303 -44.65 41.97 2.68
CA ASN A 303 -45.03 42.77 3.86
C ASN A 303 -45.62 41.88 4.98
N ASN A 304 -45.58 40.55 4.84
CA ASN A 304 -46.02 39.57 5.84
C ASN A 304 -44.84 38.91 6.55
N SER A 305 -45.03 38.54 7.81
CA SER A 305 -44.01 37.97 8.69
C SER A 305 -44.04 36.43 8.75
N ASP A 306 -44.55 35.78 7.72
CA ASP A 306 -44.66 34.32 7.68
C ASP A 306 -43.27 33.71 7.36
N PRO A 307 -42.75 32.78 8.17
CA PRO A 307 -41.43 32.18 7.95
C PRO A 307 -41.29 31.50 6.59
N LYS A 308 -40.13 31.68 5.97
CA LYS A 308 -39.82 31.20 4.61
C LYS A 308 -38.41 30.65 4.57
N ASP A 309 -38.16 29.64 3.74
CA ASP A 309 -36.82 29.04 3.60
C ASP A 309 -36.48 28.85 2.10
N TYR A 310 -35.46 29.56 1.63
CA TYR A 310 -35.00 29.55 0.24
C TYR A 310 -33.51 29.21 0.19
N GLY A 311 -33.04 28.50 -0.84
CA GLY A 311 -31.62 28.14 -0.89
C GLY A 311 -31.06 27.82 -2.26
N LEU A 312 -29.74 28.02 -2.37
CA LEU A 312 -28.89 27.56 -3.46
C LEU A 312 -28.07 26.37 -2.99
N GLU A 313 -27.95 25.35 -3.85
CA GLU A 313 -27.31 24.08 -3.52
C GLU A 313 -26.39 23.64 -4.67
N ASP A 314 -25.28 22.98 -4.36
CA ASP A 314 -24.41 22.28 -5.32
C ASP A 314 -24.12 23.09 -6.61
N MET A 315 -23.56 24.29 -6.48
CA MET A 315 -23.31 25.19 -7.63
C MET A 315 -22.10 26.10 -7.44
N LYS A 316 -21.49 26.47 -8.57
CA LYS A 316 -20.56 27.58 -8.65
C LYS A 316 -21.33 28.88 -8.89
N ILE A 317 -20.93 29.97 -8.25
CA ILE A 317 -21.57 31.29 -8.40
C ILE A 317 -20.53 32.36 -8.73
N ILE A 318 -20.69 33.01 -9.89
CA ILE A 318 -19.92 34.18 -10.30
C ILE A 318 -20.78 35.43 -10.04
N GLY A 319 -20.61 35.99 -8.85
CA GLY A 319 -21.31 37.18 -8.38
C GLY A 319 -20.71 38.48 -8.93
N ARG A 320 -21.58 39.44 -9.22
CA ARG A 320 -21.25 40.80 -9.71
C ARG A 320 -22.15 41.87 -9.12
N ASN A 321 -23.33 41.51 -8.62
CA ASN A 321 -24.36 42.37 -8.03
C ASN A 321 -24.03 42.72 -6.57
N TYR A 322 -24.40 43.94 -6.15
CA TYR A 322 -24.21 44.42 -4.77
C TYR A 322 -25.00 43.60 -3.73
N TYR A 323 -26.22 43.16 -4.05
CA TYR A 323 -27.07 42.44 -3.09
C TYR A 323 -26.93 40.90 -3.14
N GLY A 324 -26.03 40.40 -3.98
CA GLY A 324 -25.84 38.97 -4.22
C GLY A 324 -26.97 38.26 -4.97
N PRO A 325 -26.79 36.95 -5.26
CA PRO A 325 -27.71 36.14 -6.06
C PRO A 325 -29.07 35.91 -5.40
N LEU A 326 -29.14 35.85 -4.06
CA LEU A 326 -30.38 35.80 -3.28
C LEU A 326 -30.48 37.05 -2.40
N ASN A 327 -31.47 37.89 -2.72
CA ASN A 327 -31.72 39.18 -2.06
C ASN A 327 -33.10 39.19 -1.36
N VAL A 328 -33.13 39.55 -0.08
CA VAL A 328 -34.36 39.81 0.68
C VAL A 328 -34.45 41.31 0.98
N GLN A 329 -35.48 41.99 0.49
CA GLN A 329 -35.65 43.43 0.68
C GLN A 329 -35.92 43.80 2.16
N ASP A 330 -35.42 44.95 2.62
CA ASP A 330 -35.42 45.40 4.03
C ASP A 330 -36.77 45.33 4.75
N ASN A 331 -37.89 45.49 4.03
CA ASN A 331 -39.24 45.42 4.59
C ASN A 331 -39.72 43.99 4.88
N THR A 332 -39.04 42.99 4.31
CA THR A 332 -39.30 41.55 4.50
C THR A 332 -38.66 41.06 5.80
N LYS A 333 -39.28 40.08 6.46
CA LYS A 333 -38.83 39.51 7.75
C LYS A 333 -38.98 37.99 7.75
N GLU A 334 -38.26 37.33 8.67
CA GLU A 334 -38.34 35.88 8.93
C GLU A 334 -38.04 34.97 7.71
N VAL A 335 -37.20 35.44 6.79
CA VAL A 335 -36.68 34.62 5.69
C VAL A 335 -35.37 33.94 6.11
N SER A 336 -35.29 32.63 5.95
CA SER A 336 -34.06 31.84 5.98
C SER A 336 -33.52 31.71 4.56
N LEU A 337 -32.24 32.04 4.37
CA LEU A 337 -31.48 31.73 3.17
C LEU A 337 -30.43 30.66 3.50
N SER A 338 -30.29 29.63 2.66
CA SER A 338 -29.24 28.62 2.79
C SER A 338 -28.39 28.48 1.53
N TYR A 339 -27.08 28.32 1.73
CA TYR A 339 -26.09 28.07 0.70
C TYR A 339 -25.38 26.76 1.07
N THR A 340 -25.64 25.70 0.31
CA THR A 340 -25.11 24.36 0.57
C THR A 340 -24.17 23.94 -0.55
N ASN A 341 -22.94 23.52 -0.24
CA ASN A 341 -21.94 23.09 -1.24
C ASN A 341 -21.71 24.15 -2.34
N ILE A 342 -21.48 25.40 -1.94
CA ILE A 342 -21.35 26.54 -2.86
C ILE A 342 -19.88 26.95 -3.04
N ASP A 343 -19.43 27.10 -4.28
CA ASP A 343 -18.21 27.85 -4.62
C ASP A 343 -18.59 29.25 -5.12
N TYR A 344 -18.49 30.26 -4.26
CA TYR A 344 -18.85 31.64 -4.58
C TYR A 344 -17.61 32.51 -4.80
N GLN A 345 -17.57 33.21 -5.94
CA GLN A 345 -16.66 34.32 -6.19
C GLN A 345 -17.45 35.55 -6.62
N GLY A 346 -17.39 36.63 -5.83
CA GLY A 346 -18.16 37.84 -6.11
C GLY A 346 -18.09 38.93 -5.04
N PRO A 347 -18.74 40.08 -5.23
CA PRO A 347 -18.61 41.23 -4.33
C PRO A 347 -19.38 41.07 -3.01
N GLN A 348 -20.47 40.30 -2.98
CA GLN A 348 -21.32 40.03 -1.81
C GLN A 348 -22.27 38.86 -2.10
N ILE A 349 -22.32 37.84 -1.23
CA ILE A 349 -23.16 36.66 -1.48
C ILE A 349 -24.59 36.82 -0.96
N THR A 350 -24.81 37.57 0.12
CA THR A 350 -26.13 37.61 0.79
C THR A 350 -26.57 39.00 1.22
N HIS A 351 -27.84 39.32 0.94
CA HIS A 351 -28.57 40.42 1.56
C HIS A 351 -29.89 39.92 2.20
N ASN A 352 -29.94 39.89 3.54
CA ASN A 352 -31.06 39.38 4.34
C ASN A 352 -31.12 40.01 5.76
N VAL A 353 -31.08 41.34 5.83
CA VAL A 353 -30.91 42.16 7.05
C VAL A 353 -31.86 41.84 8.23
N ASN A 354 -33.00 41.19 8.00
CA ASN A 354 -34.00 40.81 9.01
C ASN A 354 -34.20 39.29 9.14
N GLY A 355 -33.36 38.48 8.50
CA GLY A 355 -33.52 37.03 8.39
C GLY A 355 -32.28 36.21 8.77
N ILE A 356 -32.36 34.90 8.57
CA ILE A 356 -31.30 33.95 8.90
C ILE A 356 -30.53 33.59 7.63
N THR A 357 -29.21 33.56 7.70
CA THR A 357 -28.33 33.11 6.62
C THR A 357 -27.56 31.88 7.09
N LYS A 358 -27.58 30.81 6.31
CA LYS A 358 -26.93 29.52 6.61
C LYS A 358 -25.89 29.21 5.53
N TYR A 359 -24.66 28.93 5.94
CA TYR A 359 -23.60 28.39 5.08
C TYR A 359 -23.35 26.93 5.48
N LEU A 360 -23.54 26.01 4.54
CA LEU A 360 -23.72 24.59 4.81
C LEU A 360 -22.79 23.72 3.93
N GLY A 361 -22.37 22.56 4.45
CA GLY A 361 -21.62 21.55 3.69
C GLY A 361 -20.23 22.02 3.30
N GLU A 362 -19.80 21.73 2.07
CA GLU A 362 -18.50 22.14 1.51
C GLU A 362 -18.61 23.51 0.82
N THR A 363 -18.60 24.61 1.59
CA THR A 363 -18.84 25.96 1.05
C THR A 363 -17.61 26.86 1.10
N SER A 364 -17.22 27.38 -0.07
CA SER A 364 -16.13 28.33 -0.31
C SER A 364 -16.68 29.70 -0.71
N ILE A 365 -16.22 30.77 -0.06
CA ILE A 365 -16.66 32.14 -0.32
C ILE A 365 -15.47 33.06 -0.50
N TYR A 366 -15.23 33.50 -1.73
CA TYR A 366 -14.20 34.47 -2.09
C TYR A 366 -14.84 35.84 -2.39
N ILE A 367 -14.87 36.72 -1.40
CA ILE A 367 -15.40 38.08 -1.56
C ILE A 367 -14.37 38.95 -2.26
N ALA A 368 -14.61 39.26 -3.54
CA ALA A 368 -13.74 40.07 -4.38
C ALA A 368 -14.49 40.72 -5.56
N ARG A 369 -13.89 41.79 -6.11
CA ARG A 369 -14.38 42.43 -7.33
C ARG A 369 -13.93 41.64 -8.56
N VAL A 370 -14.79 40.76 -9.07
CA VAL A 370 -14.49 39.83 -10.17
C VAL A 370 -14.15 40.55 -11.50
N GLN A 371 -14.83 41.65 -11.80
CA GLN A 371 -14.62 42.44 -13.02
C GLN A 371 -14.69 43.94 -12.74
N SER A 372 -14.14 44.76 -13.64
CA SER A 372 -14.17 46.24 -13.55
C SER A 372 -15.57 46.85 -13.57
N THR A 373 -16.57 46.08 -14.03
CA THR A 373 -18.00 46.41 -14.08
C THR A 373 -18.83 45.74 -12.98
N SER A 374 -18.25 44.82 -12.19
CA SER A 374 -18.87 44.30 -10.96
C SER A 374 -18.92 45.38 -9.90
N ALA A 375 -19.81 45.23 -8.91
CA ALA A 375 -19.77 46.04 -7.70
C ALA A 375 -18.40 45.94 -7.01
N ALA A 376 -18.05 46.90 -6.16
CA ALA A 376 -16.89 46.74 -5.28
C ALA A 376 -17.15 45.59 -4.30
N ASN A 377 -16.09 44.92 -3.85
CA ASN A 377 -16.15 43.95 -2.76
C ASN A 377 -16.71 44.61 -1.48
N GLN A 378 -17.81 44.05 -0.96
CA GLN A 378 -18.52 44.48 0.24
C GLN A 378 -18.33 43.43 1.36
N GLU A 379 -19.30 43.34 2.27
CA GLU A 379 -19.50 42.27 3.23
C GLU A 379 -19.73 40.88 2.59
N VAL A 380 -19.56 39.82 3.38
CA VAL A 380 -20.02 38.46 3.00
C VAL A 380 -21.54 38.41 3.06
N ALA A 381 -22.10 38.80 4.20
CA ALA A 381 -23.54 38.80 4.42
C ALA A 381 -24.00 40.02 5.22
N GLU A 382 -25.07 40.61 4.72
CA GLU A 382 -25.97 41.43 5.51
C GLU A 382 -27.09 40.50 6.03
N ALA A 383 -27.23 40.32 7.34
CA ALA A 383 -28.11 39.29 7.92
C ALA A 383 -28.68 39.72 9.29
N ARG A 384 -29.72 39.04 9.82
CA ARG A 384 -29.98 39.08 11.27
C ARG A 384 -29.13 38.04 11.99
N ASN A 385 -29.16 36.79 11.55
CA ASN A 385 -28.40 35.70 12.16
C ASN A 385 -27.56 34.97 11.09
N VAL A 386 -26.37 34.53 11.45
CA VAL A 386 -25.51 33.70 10.59
C VAL A 386 -25.26 32.36 11.28
N ILE A 387 -25.48 31.26 10.55
CA ILE A 387 -25.20 29.89 10.99
C ILE A 387 -24.20 29.27 10.00
N MET A 388 -23.19 28.58 10.53
CA MET A 388 -22.22 27.81 9.75
C MET A 388 -22.22 26.35 10.21
N ASP A 389 -22.33 25.43 9.26
CA ASP A 389 -22.45 23.99 9.51
C ASP A 389 -21.70 23.19 8.43
N GLY A 390 -20.66 22.44 8.79
CA GLY A 390 -19.77 21.75 7.85
C GLY A 390 -18.42 22.42 7.63
N ASN A 391 -17.85 22.28 6.44
CA ASN A 391 -16.52 22.75 6.05
C ASN A 391 -16.63 24.09 5.29
N ILE A 392 -16.47 25.21 6.00
CA ILE A 392 -16.70 26.55 5.46
C ILE A 392 -15.39 27.34 5.38
N THR A 393 -15.02 27.78 4.17
CA THR A 393 -13.85 28.64 3.94
C THR A 393 -14.26 30.00 3.40
N ILE A 394 -13.80 31.09 4.03
CA ILE A 394 -14.13 32.46 3.64
C ILE A 394 -12.86 33.31 3.50
N ASN A 395 -12.68 33.92 2.34
CA ASN A 395 -11.69 34.97 2.11
C ASN A 395 -12.41 36.31 1.84
N HIS A 396 -12.26 37.26 2.75
CA HIS A 396 -12.90 38.57 2.67
C HIS A 396 -11.86 39.67 2.38
N THR A 397 -11.84 40.13 1.13
CA THR A 397 -10.80 41.05 0.62
C THR A 397 -11.11 42.54 0.80
N SER A 398 -12.34 42.93 1.20
CA SER A 398 -12.62 44.35 1.48
C SER A 398 -11.75 44.84 2.64
N ASN A 399 -11.33 46.11 2.59
CA ASN A 399 -10.54 46.77 3.62
C ASN A 399 -11.31 47.91 4.34
N SER A 400 -12.47 48.32 3.81
CA SER A 400 -13.38 49.33 4.37
C SER A 400 -14.44 48.73 5.28
N ASP A 401 -14.90 47.53 4.93
CA ASP A 401 -16.17 46.98 5.41
C ASP A 401 -15.92 45.85 6.41
N SER A 402 -16.94 45.53 7.21
CA SER A 402 -16.82 44.43 8.19
C SER A 402 -17.38 43.17 7.58
N MET A 403 -16.80 42.00 7.84
CA MET A 403 -17.18 40.80 7.09
C MET A 403 -18.69 40.44 7.14
N PHE A 404 -19.37 40.75 8.25
CA PHE A 404 -20.83 40.62 8.38
C PHE A 404 -21.45 41.91 8.93
N TRP A 405 -22.53 42.38 8.29
CA TRP A 405 -23.41 43.40 8.85
C TRP A 405 -24.66 42.74 9.44
N LEU A 406 -24.79 42.79 10.76
CA LEU A 406 -25.84 42.10 11.50
C LEU A 406 -27.06 43.00 11.77
N GLY A 407 -27.66 43.49 10.69
CA GLY A 407 -29.02 44.01 10.66
C GLY A 407 -29.25 45.44 11.17
N LEU A 408 -30.49 45.87 10.99
CA LEU A 408 -30.96 47.25 11.19
C LEU A 408 -31.28 47.60 12.66
N SER A 409 -31.36 48.91 12.93
CA SER A 409 -31.78 49.46 14.22
C SER A 409 -33.30 49.30 14.45
N GLY A 410 -33.74 48.38 15.31
CA GLY A 410 -35.19 48.22 15.53
C GLY A 410 -35.74 47.13 16.48
N GLY A 411 -34.96 46.12 16.90
CA GLY A 411 -35.37 45.23 18.01
C GLY A 411 -35.48 43.73 17.69
N SER A 412 -34.34 43.09 17.46
CA SER A 412 -34.15 41.63 17.64
C SER A 412 -32.69 41.36 18.05
N GLU A 413 -32.45 40.21 18.67
CA GLU A 413 -31.09 39.71 18.93
C GLU A 413 -30.46 39.23 17.60
N ASN A 414 -29.14 39.39 17.47
CA ASN A 414 -28.37 38.81 16.39
C ASN A 414 -27.46 37.71 16.95
N SER A 415 -27.24 36.67 16.16
CA SER A 415 -26.32 35.59 16.49
C SER A 415 -25.34 35.28 15.35
N PHE A 416 -24.15 34.84 15.74
CA PHE A 416 -23.24 34.07 14.90
C PHE A 416 -23.00 32.71 15.56
N THR A 417 -23.39 31.62 14.89
CA THR A 417 -23.34 30.27 15.44
C THR A 417 -22.55 29.35 14.52
N VAL A 418 -21.52 28.70 15.07
CA VAL A 418 -20.84 27.57 14.43
C VAL A 418 -21.39 26.29 15.05
N LYS A 419 -21.91 25.40 14.21
CA LYS A 419 -22.51 24.13 14.62
C LYS A 419 -21.45 23.10 15.02
N GLU A 420 -21.87 22.13 15.82
CA GLU A 420 -21.00 21.06 16.30
C GLU A 420 -20.25 20.33 15.16
N ASN A 421 -19.04 19.88 15.44
CA ASN A 421 -18.16 19.16 14.50
C ASN A 421 -17.80 19.92 13.20
N SER A 422 -18.21 21.19 13.04
CA SER A 422 -17.91 22.00 11.85
C SER A 422 -16.46 22.47 11.81
N ASN A 423 -15.93 22.76 10.62
CA ASN A 423 -14.58 23.28 10.41
C ASN A 423 -14.64 24.59 9.62
N ILE A 424 -14.29 25.69 10.28
CA ILE A 424 -14.49 27.05 9.77
C ILE A 424 -13.14 27.75 9.63
N MET A 425 -12.79 28.19 8.42
CA MET A 425 -11.58 28.96 8.13
C MET A 425 -11.92 30.31 7.52
N ILE A 426 -11.50 31.40 8.17
CA ILE A 426 -11.84 32.77 7.79
C ILE A 426 -10.57 33.63 7.77
N ASP A 427 -10.32 34.32 6.66
CA ASP A 427 -9.35 35.40 6.55
C ASP A 427 -10.05 36.69 6.08
N SER A 428 -10.01 37.74 6.89
CA SER A 428 -10.67 39.02 6.62
C SER A 428 -9.71 40.20 6.69
N LYS A 429 -9.59 40.95 5.58
CA LYS A 429 -8.84 42.22 5.53
C LYS A 429 -9.65 43.43 6.02
N GLY A 430 -10.92 43.19 6.35
CA GLY A 430 -11.92 44.22 6.63
C GLY A 430 -11.71 44.99 7.92
N ASN A 431 -12.57 45.97 8.13
CA ASN A 431 -12.62 46.77 9.36
C ASN A 431 -13.37 46.00 10.49
N GLY A 432 -12.91 44.77 10.74
CA GLY A 432 -13.45 43.85 11.74
C GLY A 432 -14.39 42.79 11.18
N MET A 433 -14.79 41.82 12.02
CA MET A 433 -15.67 40.73 11.59
C MET A 433 -17.15 41.15 11.57
N PHE A 434 -17.61 41.84 12.61
CA PHE A 434 -19.02 42.20 12.79
C PHE A 434 -19.25 43.71 12.87
N TYR A 435 -20.21 44.18 12.07
CA TYR A 435 -20.82 45.50 12.13
C TYR A 435 -22.33 45.36 12.39
N ARG A 436 -23.00 46.42 12.89
CA ARG A 436 -24.45 46.48 13.13
C ARG A 436 -24.91 47.93 13.19
N ASP A 437 -26.14 48.19 12.75
CA ASP A 437 -26.87 49.42 13.07
C ASP A 437 -27.71 49.25 14.36
N GLY A 438 -27.52 50.15 15.34
CA GLY A 438 -28.25 50.16 16.60
C GLY A 438 -27.38 49.97 17.84
N THR A 439 -27.94 49.43 18.94
CA THR A 439 -27.26 49.31 20.24
C THR A 439 -27.24 47.89 20.83
N ASN A 440 -28.05 46.98 20.32
CA ASN A 440 -28.17 45.61 20.85
C ASN A 440 -26.90 44.80 20.54
N PRO A 441 -26.38 44.00 21.49
CA PRO A 441 -25.16 43.22 21.30
C PRO A 441 -25.41 41.93 20.48
N ILE A 442 -24.33 41.35 19.95
CA ILE A 442 -24.33 40.16 19.06
C ILE A 442 -23.90 38.92 19.85
N THR A 443 -24.67 37.84 19.85
CA THR A 443 -24.26 36.57 20.48
C THR A 443 -23.29 35.79 19.59
N MET A 444 -22.35 35.06 20.20
CA MET A 444 -21.41 34.21 19.47
C MET A 444 -21.26 32.85 20.18
N ASP A 445 -21.70 31.80 19.49
CA ASP A 445 -21.65 30.42 19.95
C ASP A 445 -20.81 29.58 19.01
N ILE A 446 -19.84 28.86 19.57
CA ILE A 446 -19.10 27.79 18.89
C ILE A 446 -19.42 26.51 19.64
N GLU A 447 -20.18 25.63 19.01
CA GLU A 447 -20.63 24.38 19.61
C GLU A 447 -19.51 23.34 19.73
N GLN A 448 -19.82 22.21 20.38
CA GLN A 448 -18.87 21.16 20.72
C GLN A 448 -18.12 20.58 19.50
N ASN A 449 -16.87 20.17 19.73
CA ASN A 449 -15.95 19.59 18.72
C ASN A 449 -15.66 20.46 17.48
N ALA A 450 -16.25 21.66 17.33
CA ALA A 450 -16.05 22.50 16.16
C ALA A 450 -14.61 23.05 16.12
N THR A 451 -14.01 23.07 14.93
CA THR A 451 -12.72 23.71 14.66
C THR A 451 -12.97 25.05 13.98
N VAL A 452 -12.43 26.14 14.53
CA VAL A 452 -12.68 27.50 14.04
C VAL A 452 -11.37 28.29 14.01
N LYS A 453 -11.00 28.81 12.84
CA LYS A 453 -9.87 29.73 12.69
C LYS A 453 -10.32 31.02 12.02
N ILE A 454 -10.15 32.15 12.71
CA ILE A 454 -10.51 33.48 12.21
C ILE A 454 -9.29 34.40 12.31
N THR A 455 -8.73 34.77 11.16
CA THR A 455 -7.74 35.84 11.04
C THR A 455 -8.45 37.10 10.55
N THR A 456 -8.25 38.21 11.25
CA THR A 456 -8.88 39.50 10.91
C THR A 456 -7.91 40.66 11.06
N ASN A 457 -8.01 41.64 10.15
CA ASN A 457 -7.21 42.85 10.20
C ASN A 457 -7.58 43.72 11.42
N ASN A 458 -8.87 44.00 11.68
CA ASN A 458 -9.29 44.67 12.92
C ASN A 458 -9.87 43.69 13.96
N GLY A 459 -10.45 44.18 15.05
CA GLY A 459 -11.10 43.34 16.05
C GLY A 459 -12.33 42.58 15.55
N LEU A 460 -12.79 41.56 16.28
CA LEU A 460 -14.04 40.85 15.91
C LEU A 460 -15.23 41.82 15.80
N PHE A 461 -15.29 42.83 16.66
CA PHE A 461 -16.44 43.72 16.81
C PHE A 461 -16.07 45.19 16.51
N ARG A 462 -16.64 45.76 15.43
CA ARG A 462 -16.33 47.13 14.97
C ARG A 462 -16.95 48.21 15.87
N ASN A 463 -18.26 48.44 15.76
CA ASN A 463 -18.96 49.56 16.42
C ASN A 463 -19.74 49.16 17.68
N ASN A 464 -20.27 47.93 17.74
CA ASN A 464 -21.07 47.40 18.84
C ASN A 464 -20.32 46.27 19.54
N PRO A 465 -20.48 46.06 20.86
CA PRO A 465 -19.95 44.87 21.53
C PRO A 465 -20.73 43.60 21.15
N GLY A 466 -20.07 42.46 21.23
CA GLY A 466 -20.75 41.17 21.37
C GLY A 466 -21.45 41.05 22.73
N LYS A 467 -22.36 40.11 22.87
CA LYS A 467 -23.08 39.82 24.10
C LYS A 467 -22.17 38.97 24.98
N TYR A 468 -22.04 37.70 24.63
CA TYR A 468 -21.12 36.73 25.19
C TYR A 468 -20.32 36.04 24.08
N LEU A 469 -19.28 35.29 24.46
CA LEU A 469 -18.64 34.28 23.61
C LEU A 469 -18.64 32.95 24.36
N HIS A 470 -19.22 31.93 23.75
CA HIS A 470 -19.23 30.57 24.26
C HIS A 470 -18.42 29.64 23.34
N VAL A 471 -17.47 28.93 23.93
CA VAL A 471 -16.67 27.88 23.28
C VAL A 471 -17.01 26.55 23.95
N GLY A 472 -17.75 25.71 23.24
CA GLY A 472 -18.27 24.42 23.72
C GLY A 472 -17.21 23.35 23.91
N GLU A 473 -17.62 22.20 24.47
CA GLU A 473 -16.71 21.12 24.85
C GLU A 473 -15.86 20.61 23.68
N ASN A 474 -14.57 20.41 23.92
CA ASN A 474 -13.58 19.94 22.94
C ASN A 474 -13.45 20.78 21.64
N ALA A 475 -14.11 21.94 21.52
CA ALA A 475 -13.97 22.82 20.36
C ALA A 475 -12.55 23.41 20.28
N ASN A 476 -12.04 23.63 19.07
CA ASN A 476 -10.69 24.12 18.80
C ASN A 476 -10.73 25.47 18.05
N VAL A 477 -10.59 26.57 18.80
CA VAL A 477 -10.82 27.93 18.32
C VAL A 477 -9.53 28.73 18.31
N GLU A 478 -9.18 29.34 17.18
CA GLU A 478 -8.08 30.30 17.02
C GLU A 478 -8.60 31.62 16.42
N PHE A 479 -8.45 32.71 17.16
CA PHE A 479 -8.70 34.08 16.67
C PHE A 479 -7.40 34.88 16.63
N GLU A 480 -7.07 35.47 15.48
CA GLU A 480 -5.91 36.35 15.33
C GLU A 480 -6.28 37.72 14.76
N LYS A 481 -5.93 38.77 15.50
CA LYS A 481 -5.99 40.17 15.07
C LYS A 481 -4.60 40.65 14.63
N THR A 482 -4.46 41.07 13.38
CA THR A 482 -3.16 41.40 12.76
C THR A 482 -2.87 42.92 12.64
N GLY A 483 -3.89 43.77 12.64
CA GLY A 483 -3.78 45.23 12.46
C GLY A 483 -4.83 45.99 13.28
N GLY A 484 -5.24 47.19 12.83
CA GLY A 484 -6.43 47.92 13.35
C GLY A 484 -6.43 48.39 14.81
N ASP A 485 -7.45 49.16 15.20
CA ASP A 485 -7.58 49.84 16.50
C ASP A 485 -8.56 49.21 17.51
N GLN A 486 -9.50 48.38 17.06
CA GLN A 486 -10.46 47.69 17.93
C GLN A 486 -9.81 46.54 18.68
N PRO A 487 -10.29 46.16 19.88
CA PRO A 487 -9.77 44.99 20.59
C PRO A 487 -10.09 43.69 19.86
N VAL A 488 -9.33 42.60 20.13
CA VAL A 488 -9.61 41.26 19.57
C VAL A 488 -11.05 40.89 19.91
N LEU A 489 -11.39 40.99 21.20
CA LEU A 489 -12.69 40.65 21.77
C LEU A 489 -13.31 41.86 22.46
N ARG A 490 -14.62 42.05 22.30
CA ARG A 490 -15.37 43.15 22.91
C ARG A 490 -16.74 42.64 23.35
N LEU A 491 -17.00 42.58 24.67
CA LEU A 491 -18.22 41.97 25.21
C LEU A 491 -18.97 42.85 26.21
N THR A 492 -20.25 42.56 26.41
CA THR A 492 -21.07 43.06 27.52
C THR A 492 -21.23 42.03 28.65
N GLU A 493 -21.30 40.75 28.29
CA GLU A 493 -21.50 39.60 29.16
C GLU A 493 -20.30 38.64 29.00
N ASP A 494 -20.46 37.38 29.41
CA ASP A 494 -19.35 36.50 29.77
C ASP A 494 -18.58 35.89 28.59
N LEU A 495 -17.33 35.48 28.88
CA LEU A 495 -16.56 34.54 28.07
C LEU A 495 -16.57 33.19 28.78
N ASN A 496 -17.09 32.16 28.14
CA ASN A 496 -17.12 30.80 28.67
C ASN A 496 -16.30 29.86 27.76
N VAL A 497 -15.31 29.20 28.34
CA VAL A 497 -14.53 28.13 27.69
C VAL A 497 -14.78 26.84 28.46
N ALA A 498 -15.47 25.90 27.81
CA ALA A 498 -15.89 24.64 28.41
C ALA A 498 -14.77 23.59 28.47
N LYS A 499 -15.08 22.46 29.10
CA LYS A 499 -14.16 21.34 29.32
C LYS A 499 -13.56 20.81 28.02
N GLY A 500 -12.26 20.54 28.06
CA GLY A 500 -11.51 19.99 26.92
C GLY A 500 -11.38 20.94 25.72
N ALA A 501 -11.98 22.13 25.76
CA ALA A 501 -11.87 23.09 24.67
C ALA A 501 -10.47 23.69 24.56
N ARG A 502 -10.09 24.08 23.35
CA ARG A 502 -8.92 24.88 23.03
C ARG A 502 -9.34 26.26 22.54
N LEU A 503 -8.92 27.32 23.24
CA LEU A 503 -9.12 28.71 22.80
C LEU A 503 -7.78 29.46 22.71
N VAL A 504 -7.38 29.81 21.50
CA VAL A 504 -6.24 30.68 21.22
C VAL A 504 -6.74 32.02 20.71
N MET A 505 -6.38 33.10 21.40
CA MET A 505 -6.65 34.47 20.98
C MET A 505 -5.34 35.25 20.93
N LYS A 506 -5.04 35.83 19.76
CA LYS A 506 -3.79 36.52 19.46
C LYS A 506 -4.07 37.95 18.97
N ALA A 507 -3.39 38.93 19.55
CA ALA A 507 -3.18 40.25 18.95
C ALA A 507 -1.72 40.36 18.52
N THR A 508 -1.45 40.08 17.24
CA THR A 508 -0.09 40.11 16.65
C THR A 508 0.29 41.50 16.13
N GLY A 509 -0.69 42.38 15.91
CA GLY A 509 -0.49 43.79 15.61
C GLY A 509 -1.67 44.69 15.99
N GLY A 510 -1.65 45.93 15.52
CA GLY A 510 -2.66 46.94 15.84
C GLY A 510 -2.39 47.78 17.10
N SER A 511 -3.36 48.61 17.47
CA SER A 511 -3.22 49.66 18.51
C SER A 511 -4.27 49.64 19.63
N GLY A 512 -5.17 48.66 19.64
CA GLY A 512 -6.20 48.45 20.68
C GLY A 512 -5.75 47.60 21.87
N ASN A 513 -6.53 47.64 22.96
CA ASN A 513 -6.44 46.65 24.06
C ASN A 513 -6.70 45.24 23.52
N PHE A 514 -6.26 44.18 24.19
CA PHE A 514 -6.54 42.82 23.69
C PHE A 514 -8.03 42.44 23.84
N ALA A 515 -8.64 42.68 25.00
CA ALA A 515 -10.07 42.54 25.23
C ALA A 515 -10.67 43.75 25.97
N ARG A 516 -11.89 44.17 25.58
CA ARG A 516 -12.64 45.28 26.20
C ARG A 516 -14.02 44.82 26.68
N PHE A 517 -14.41 45.27 27.87
CA PHE A 517 -15.71 45.01 28.48
C PHE A 517 -16.45 46.32 28.76
N GLU A 518 -17.75 46.35 28.46
CA GLU A 518 -18.53 47.59 28.32
C GLU A 518 -19.37 48.00 29.53
N ARG A 519 -19.61 49.31 29.63
CA ARG A 519 -20.09 50.03 30.83
C ARG A 519 -21.39 49.56 31.48
N ALA A 520 -22.30 48.97 30.73
CA ALA A 520 -23.66 48.71 31.21
C ALA A 520 -23.76 47.49 32.16
N TYR A 521 -22.70 46.68 32.26
CA TYR A 521 -22.73 45.38 32.93
C TYR A 521 -21.49 45.20 33.82
N SER A 522 -21.59 45.66 35.07
CA SER A 522 -20.56 45.40 36.07
C SER A 522 -20.56 43.92 36.45
N GLY A 523 -19.41 43.24 36.34
CA GLY A 523 -19.25 41.85 36.75
C GLY A 523 -19.22 40.80 35.64
N THR A 524 -18.84 41.17 34.41
CA THR A 524 -18.47 40.19 33.36
C THR A 524 -17.47 39.16 33.89
N ASN A 525 -17.72 37.89 33.62
CA ASN A 525 -16.88 36.76 34.01
C ASN A 525 -16.09 36.23 32.80
N LEU A 526 -14.81 35.89 33.04
CA LEU A 526 -13.99 35.07 32.15
C LEU A 526 -13.86 33.69 32.80
N ASN A 527 -14.62 32.72 32.32
CA ASN A 527 -14.72 31.39 32.90
C ASN A 527 -13.95 30.39 32.04
N PHE A 528 -12.95 29.74 32.66
CA PHE A 528 -12.17 28.66 32.06
C PHE A 528 -12.39 27.40 32.89
N ASP A 529 -13.17 26.46 32.38
CA ASP A 529 -13.57 25.25 33.10
C ASP A 529 -12.91 24.00 32.52
N ASP A 530 -11.82 23.55 33.13
CA ASP A 530 -11.02 22.37 32.72
C ASP A 530 -10.68 22.32 31.21
N PRO A 531 -10.16 23.41 30.60
CA PRO A 531 -9.88 23.46 29.17
C PRO A 531 -8.65 22.61 28.82
N LEU A 532 -8.62 22.08 27.58
CA LEU A 532 -7.42 21.44 27.04
C LEU A 532 -6.27 22.45 26.96
N SER A 533 -6.57 23.65 26.44
CA SER A 533 -5.59 24.74 26.31
C SER A 533 -6.27 26.10 26.14
N VAL A 534 -5.83 27.12 26.87
CA VAL A 534 -6.18 28.51 26.55
C VAL A 534 -4.90 29.31 26.35
N LEU A 535 -4.81 30.12 25.30
CA LEU A 535 -3.71 31.04 25.08
C LEU A 535 -4.22 32.43 24.75
N LEU A 536 -3.92 33.38 25.64
CA LEU A 536 -4.20 34.79 25.45
C LEU A 536 -2.88 35.51 25.20
N TYR A 537 -2.63 35.90 23.95
CA TYR A 537 -1.37 36.48 23.49
C TYR A 537 -1.56 37.93 23.02
N ASN A 538 -0.94 38.89 23.72
CA ASN A 538 -1.05 40.31 23.39
C ASN A 538 0.33 40.92 23.09
N LYS A 539 0.66 41.10 21.80
CA LYS A 539 1.87 41.77 21.33
C LYS A 539 1.73 43.30 21.26
N THR A 540 0.52 43.85 21.38
CA THR A 540 0.31 45.30 21.26
C THR A 540 0.93 46.04 22.44
N ALA A 541 1.14 47.35 22.28
CA ALA A 541 1.58 48.21 23.38
C ALA A 541 0.54 48.28 24.52
N GLN A 542 -0.75 48.12 24.22
CA GLN A 542 -1.86 48.33 25.15
C GLN A 542 -2.01 47.21 26.20
N GLN A 543 -2.77 47.49 27.26
CA GLN A 543 -3.10 46.51 28.30
C GLN A 543 -3.94 45.33 27.75
N MET A 544 -3.87 44.18 28.41
CA MET A 544 -4.57 42.98 27.95
C MET A 544 -6.09 43.09 28.14
N PHE A 545 -6.55 43.53 29.31
CA PHE A 545 -7.98 43.65 29.62
C PHE A 545 -8.34 45.09 29.99
N ALA A 546 -9.55 45.52 29.64
CA ALA A 546 -10.03 46.86 29.97
C ALA A 546 -11.55 46.87 30.23
N TRP A 547 -11.97 47.32 31.41
CA TRP A 547 -13.38 47.58 31.73
C TRP A 547 -13.65 49.08 31.65
N GLN A 548 -14.57 49.49 30.78
CA GLN A 548 -14.93 50.91 30.66
C GLN A 548 -16.07 51.27 31.61
N GLY A 549 -15.82 52.13 32.61
CA GLY A 549 -16.89 52.60 33.49
C GLY A 549 -16.48 53.70 34.47
N THR A 550 -17.47 54.27 35.15
CA THR A 550 -17.31 55.35 36.14
C THR A 550 -17.53 54.81 37.54
N GLY A 551 -16.44 54.63 38.30
CA GLY A 551 -16.45 54.12 39.67
C GLY A 551 -16.46 52.58 39.75
N ASN A 552 -15.37 52.01 40.24
CA ASN A 552 -15.20 50.59 40.64
C ASN A 552 -15.74 49.50 39.69
N SER A 553 -15.89 49.79 38.39
CA SER A 553 -16.26 48.77 37.40
C SER A 553 -15.16 47.71 37.32
N SER A 554 -15.52 46.47 37.65
CA SER A 554 -14.63 45.32 37.66
C SER A 554 -15.26 44.13 36.95
N GLY A 555 -14.40 43.30 36.38
CA GLY A 555 -14.74 41.95 35.94
C GLY A 555 -14.15 40.90 36.87
N LYS A 556 -14.57 39.66 36.63
CA LYS A 556 -14.11 38.49 37.34
C LYS A 556 -13.45 37.51 36.37
N MET A 557 -12.55 36.68 36.88
CA MET A 557 -12.01 35.55 36.15
C MET A 557 -12.04 34.34 37.05
N HIS A 558 -12.68 33.27 36.59
CA HIS A 558 -12.68 31.97 37.22
C HIS A 558 -11.73 31.06 36.43
N ILE A 559 -10.67 30.60 37.08
CA ILE A 559 -9.72 29.66 36.52
C ILE A 559 -9.91 28.31 37.21
N ASN A 560 -10.30 27.30 36.45
CA ASN A 560 -10.21 25.89 36.78
C ASN A 560 -9.33 25.21 35.72
N SER A 561 -8.03 25.00 36.01
CA SER A 561 -7.04 24.58 35.00
C SER A 561 -5.88 23.79 35.62
N PRO A 562 -5.38 22.70 34.98
CA PRO A 562 -4.21 21.95 35.48
C PRO A 562 -2.93 22.79 35.63
N ILE A 563 -2.66 23.67 34.65
CA ILE A 563 -1.50 24.58 34.64
C ILE A 563 -1.99 26.01 34.44
N VAL A 564 -1.36 26.97 35.11
CA VAL A 564 -1.56 28.41 34.89
C VAL A 564 -0.19 29.06 34.67
N ASN A 565 0.08 29.53 33.45
CA ASN A 565 1.33 30.18 33.07
C ASN A 565 1.10 31.65 32.72
N TYR A 566 2.03 32.52 33.14
CA TYR A 566 1.91 33.98 33.04
C TYR A 566 3.21 34.66 32.61
N TRP A 567 3.12 35.62 31.68
CA TRP A 567 4.22 36.51 31.27
C TRP A 567 3.78 37.97 31.20
N ARG A 568 4.69 38.89 31.60
CA ARG A 568 4.55 40.35 31.47
C ARG A 568 5.06 40.94 30.14
N VAL A 569 5.60 40.10 29.26
CA VAL A 569 6.10 40.46 27.92
C VAL A 569 5.60 39.45 26.90
N ALA A 570 5.34 39.88 25.66
CA ALA A 570 4.74 39.02 24.63
C ALA A 570 5.72 38.04 23.97
N GLY A 571 6.98 38.42 23.78
CA GLY A 571 7.98 37.57 23.11
C GLY A 571 7.72 37.41 21.61
N THR A 572 8.32 36.37 21.03
CA THR A 572 8.47 36.17 19.57
C THR A 572 7.24 35.61 18.83
N GLY A 573 6.21 35.13 19.53
CA GLY A 573 5.00 34.54 18.93
C GLY A 573 5.03 33.02 18.88
N ASP A 574 6.22 32.43 18.71
CA ASP A 574 6.57 31.09 19.17
C ASP A 574 7.57 31.25 20.32
N ARG A 575 7.32 30.58 21.46
CA ARG A 575 8.10 30.74 22.69
C ARG A 575 8.65 29.41 23.21
N ASP A 576 9.92 29.45 23.55
CA ASP A 576 10.70 28.41 24.21
C ASP A 576 11.16 28.82 25.63
N ASP A 577 10.98 30.10 26.00
CA ASP A 577 11.35 30.62 27.32
C ASP A 577 10.30 30.35 28.40
N LEU A 578 10.78 30.12 29.63
CA LEU A 578 9.94 29.76 30.76
C LEU A 578 8.96 30.91 31.14
N PRO A 579 7.78 30.57 31.66
CA PRO A 579 6.88 31.55 32.27
C PRO A 579 7.53 32.31 33.42
N LEU A 580 7.15 33.60 33.57
CA LEU A 580 7.58 34.40 34.72
C LEU A 580 7.00 33.83 36.02
N PHE A 581 5.75 33.33 35.94
CA PHE A 581 5.10 32.58 37.00
C PHE A 581 4.32 31.41 36.41
N SER A 582 4.44 30.25 37.05
CA SER A 582 3.74 29.01 36.71
C SER A 582 3.15 28.42 37.99
N TRP A 583 1.88 28.02 37.94
CA TRP A 583 1.19 27.34 39.04
C TRP A 583 0.58 26.03 38.54
N SER A 584 0.72 24.99 39.36
CA SER A 584 0.13 23.65 39.17
C SER A 584 0.11 22.94 40.53
N MET A 585 -0.82 22.02 40.74
CA MET A 585 -0.92 21.28 42.02
C MET A 585 -0.01 20.05 42.02
N PRO A 586 0.69 19.71 43.13
CA PRO A 586 1.57 18.54 43.20
C PRO A 586 0.87 17.19 42.97
N ASP A 587 -0.42 17.10 43.29
CA ASP A 587 -1.27 15.93 43.09
C ASP A 587 -1.92 15.87 41.68
N ARG A 588 -1.58 16.83 40.81
CA ARG A 588 -2.16 17.05 39.47
C ARG A 588 -3.65 17.43 39.46
N SER A 589 -4.21 17.83 40.60
CA SER A 589 -5.52 18.49 40.60
C SER A 589 -5.45 19.89 39.97
N ASN A 590 -6.61 20.44 39.58
CA ASN A 590 -6.65 21.73 38.93
C ASN A 590 -6.34 22.88 39.89
N VAL A 591 -5.64 23.89 39.38
CA VAL A 591 -5.56 25.21 39.98
C VAL A 591 -6.95 25.84 39.89
N LEU A 592 -7.57 26.06 41.04
CA LEU A 592 -8.82 26.78 41.22
C LEU A 592 -8.47 28.19 41.72
N THR A 593 -8.84 29.24 40.98
CA THR A 593 -8.56 30.63 41.36
C THR A 593 -9.64 31.58 40.87
N ASP A 594 -10.18 32.37 41.80
CA ASP A 594 -11.13 33.45 41.53
C ASP A 594 -10.44 34.82 41.64
N VAL A 595 -10.51 35.60 40.57
CA VAL A 595 -9.89 36.93 40.48
C VAL A 595 -10.97 38.00 40.30
N THR A 596 -10.83 39.14 40.97
CA THR A 596 -11.57 40.39 40.67
C THR A 596 -10.56 41.44 40.17
N THR A 597 -10.83 42.10 39.05
CA THR A 597 -9.94 43.15 38.52
C THR A 597 -10.68 44.26 37.78
N ASN A 598 -10.04 45.43 37.63
CA ASN A 598 -10.47 46.45 36.66
C ASN A 598 -9.60 46.48 35.38
N GLY A 599 -8.66 45.54 35.25
CA GLY A 599 -7.77 45.42 34.08
C GLY A 599 -6.62 46.42 34.02
N SER A 600 -6.51 47.37 34.96
CA SER A 600 -5.45 48.39 34.95
C SER A 600 -4.47 48.26 36.12
N ASN A 601 -4.87 48.58 37.35
CA ASN A 601 -3.93 48.60 38.50
C ASN A 601 -4.37 47.76 39.70
N SER A 602 -5.66 47.42 39.81
CA SER A 602 -6.18 46.62 40.92
C SER A 602 -6.55 45.22 40.43
N THR A 603 -5.72 44.24 40.78
CA THR A 603 -6.08 42.82 40.73
C THR A 603 -6.23 42.33 42.17
N VAL A 604 -7.26 41.54 42.46
CA VAL A 604 -7.53 40.95 43.77
C VAL A 604 -7.77 39.47 43.55
N ILE A 605 -7.05 38.61 44.26
CA ILE A 605 -7.32 37.18 44.32
C ILE A 605 -8.33 36.98 45.44
N ASN A 606 -9.55 36.56 45.10
CA ASN A 606 -10.63 36.36 46.07
C ASN A 606 -10.49 35.01 46.78
N ALA A 607 -10.10 33.98 46.02
CA ALA A 607 -9.83 32.62 46.49
C ALA A 607 -8.80 31.96 45.55
N THR A 608 -7.95 31.08 46.09
CA THR A 608 -7.03 30.25 45.30
C THR A 608 -6.60 29.02 46.12
N ASN A 609 -6.42 27.86 45.46
CA ASN A 609 -5.80 26.68 46.07
C ASN A 609 -4.28 26.58 45.82
N ALA A 610 -3.73 27.36 44.87
CA ALA A 610 -2.35 27.25 44.41
C ALA A 610 -1.43 28.41 44.89
N GLY A 611 -1.88 29.21 45.86
CA GLY A 611 -1.08 30.29 46.45
C GLY A 611 -0.83 31.50 45.53
N ILE A 612 -1.66 31.69 44.50
CA ILE A 612 -1.55 32.84 43.57
C ILE A 612 -1.72 34.16 44.33
N THR A 613 -0.81 35.11 44.14
CA THR A 613 -0.92 36.47 44.69
C THR A 613 -1.25 37.51 43.61
N ALA A 614 -1.88 38.62 44.01
CA ALA A 614 -2.20 39.75 43.14
C ALA A 614 -0.96 40.48 42.57
N THR A 615 0.22 40.28 43.17
CA THR A 615 1.49 40.83 42.67
C THR A 615 2.00 40.01 41.49
N ASP A 616 1.86 38.69 41.59
CA ASP A 616 2.43 37.75 40.62
C ASP A 616 1.50 37.62 39.41
N PHE A 617 0.22 37.35 39.66
CA PHE A 617 -0.84 37.33 38.66
C PHE A 617 -1.57 38.69 38.64
N ASN A 618 -1.04 39.65 37.89
CA ASN A 618 -1.65 40.97 37.74
C ASN A 618 -2.18 41.20 36.32
N MET A 619 -3.50 41.33 36.19
CA MET A 619 -4.22 41.43 34.91
C MET A 619 -3.80 42.66 34.08
N GLY A 620 -3.41 43.77 34.73
CA GLY A 620 -2.97 44.99 34.04
C GLY A 620 -1.57 44.92 33.45
N THR A 621 -0.70 44.04 33.96
CA THR A 621 0.64 43.81 33.40
C THR A 621 0.73 42.55 32.53
N ALA A 622 -0.38 41.83 32.33
CA ALA A 622 -0.43 40.61 31.53
C ALA A 622 -0.12 40.91 30.06
N LYS A 623 0.72 40.09 29.43
CA LYS A 623 0.95 40.07 27.98
C LYS A 623 0.81 38.68 27.38
N VAL A 624 1.06 37.62 28.16
CA VAL A 624 0.68 36.25 27.82
C VAL A 624 0.09 35.55 29.03
N ILE A 625 -1.02 34.85 28.83
CA ILE A 625 -1.58 33.89 29.77
C ILE A 625 -1.77 32.59 29.02
N SER A 626 -1.27 31.47 29.54
CA SER A 626 -1.51 30.14 28.99
C SER A 626 -2.04 29.18 30.06
N LEU A 627 -3.17 28.55 29.79
CA LEU A 627 -3.91 27.63 30.67
C LEU A 627 -4.07 26.27 29.99
N GLY A 628 -4.56 25.28 30.72
CA GLY A 628 -4.85 23.91 30.28
C GLY A 628 -3.80 22.89 30.70
N THR A 629 -3.68 21.79 29.95
CA THR A 629 -2.68 20.74 30.20
C THR A 629 -1.61 20.68 29.10
N VAL A 630 -0.48 20.02 29.41
CA VAL A 630 0.45 19.46 28.44
C VAL A 630 1.15 18.25 29.07
N ASP A 631 1.08 17.12 28.37
CA ASP A 631 1.63 15.84 28.78
C ASP A 631 2.44 15.24 27.62
N VAL A 632 3.45 14.44 27.98
CA VAL A 632 4.23 13.64 27.04
C VAL A 632 4.79 12.40 27.74
N ALA A 633 4.70 11.27 27.05
CA ALA A 633 5.40 10.04 27.33
C ALA A 633 6.23 9.65 26.10
N LEU A 634 7.27 8.87 26.34
CA LEU A 634 8.19 8.35 25.33
C LEU A 634 8.19 6.84 25.51
N ASP A 635 7.96 6.09 24.44
CA ASP A 635 7.97 4.63 24.49
C ASP A 635 9.40 4.11 24.66
N PRO A 636 9.61 2.83 25.07
CA PRO A 636 10.92 2.21 25.05
C PRO A 636 11.59 2.33 23.68
N ILE A 637 12.89 2.61 23.64
CA ILE A 637 13.63 2.84 22.40
C ILE A 637 14.68 1.74 22.22
N THR A 638 14.70 1.09 21.05
CA THR A 638 15.80 0.21 20.63
C THR A 638 16.57 0.81 19.45
N ASP A 639 17.68 0.20 19.09
CA ASP A 639 18.49 0.52 17.91
C ASP A 639 18.05 -0.19 16.61
N ALA A 640 17.03 -1.05 16.69
CA ALA A 640 16.45 -1.74 15.53
C ALA A 640 15.32 -0.96 14.83
N GLN A 641 14.80 0.11 15.46
CA GLN A 641 13.66 0.86 14.94
C GLN A 641 14.06 2.16 14.20
N THR A 642 13.24 2.51 13.21
CA THR A 642 13.43 3.69 12.34
C THR A 642 12.66 4.93 12.79
N ASN A 643 11.84 4.82 13.83
CA ASN A 643 11.00 5.90 14.36
C ASN A 643 11.06 5.93 15.88
N VAL A 644 10.82 7.10 16.48
CA VAL A 644 10.59 7.27 17.92
C VAL A 644 9.10 7.49 18.15
N THR A 645 8.47 6.64 18.96
CA THR A 645 7.04 6.72 19.26
C THR A 645 6.74 7.15 20.69
N GLY A 646 5.51 7.55 20.93
CA GLY A 646 4.97 7.82 22.25
C GLY A 646 3.61 8.47 22.20
N THR A 647 3.19 9.02 23.35
CA THR A 647 1.95 9.78 23.47
C THR A 647 2.23 11.20 23.95
N ALA A 648 1.47 12.17 23.47
CA ALA A 648 1.49 13.54 23.96
C ALA A 648 0.10 14.16 23.86
N THR A 649 -0.09 15.34 24.45
CA THR A 649 -1.35 16.08 24.31
C THR A 649 -1.69 16.30 22.82
N LYS A 650 -2.94 16.05 22.45
CA LYS A 650 -3.46 16.12 21.07
C LYS A 650 -3.03 17.40 20.36
N ASN A 651 -2.58 17.28 19.11
CA ASN A 651 -2.08 18.39 18.28
C ASN A 651 -0.88 19.17 18.86
N SER A 652 -0.24 18.69 19.94
CA SER A 652 0.99 19.32 20.46
C SER A 652 2.18 19.05 19.54
N LYS A 653 3.12 19.98 19.50
CA LYS A 653 4.39 19.82 18.79
C LYS A 653 5.37 19.06 19.69
N VAL A 654 5.94 17.98 19.18
CA VAL A 654 6.82 17.07 19.93
C VAL A 654 8.25 17.21 19.43
N TYR A 655 9.20 17.36 20.35
CA TYR A 655 10.64 17.40 20.08
C TYR A 655 11.30 16.20 20.75
N ILE A 656 12.11 15.43 20.00
CA ILE A 656 12.90 14.32 20.57
C ILE A 656 14.34 14.79 20.71
N ASP A 657 14.76 15.07 21.93
CA ASP A 657 16.09 15.57 22.27
C ASP A 657 16.99 14.43 22.77
N TYR A 658 18.17 14.30 22.17
CA TYR A 658 19.22 13.36 22.59
C TYR A 658 20.62 13.91 22.29
N THR A 659 21.66 13.27 22.85
CA THR A 659 23.06 13.67 22.62
C THR A 659 23.89 12.46 22.23
N GLU A 660 24.46 12.49 21.03
CA GLU A 660 25.19 11.39 20.43
C GLU A 660 26.62 11.87 20.12
N VAL A 661 27.64 11.14 20.63
CA VAL A 661 29.07 11.53 20.52
C VAL A 661 29.35 13.00 20.93
N GLY A 662 28.58 13.52 21.90
CA GLY A 662 28.70 14.90 22.38
C GLY A 662 28.03 15.98 21.50
N VAL A 663 27.33 15.59 20.43
CA VAL A 663 26.52 16.48 19.59
C VAL A 663 25.04 16.35 20.00
N LYS A 664 24.38 17.47 20.34
CA LYS A 664 22.93 17.47 20.58
C LYS A 664 22.21 17.33 19.24
N LYS A 665 21.35 16.31 19.11
CA LYS A 665 20.39 16.12 18.02
C LYS A 665 18.97 16.39 18.55
N THR A 666 18.10 16.93 17.69
CA THR A 666 16.69 17.19 18.01
C THR A 666 15.83 16.78 16.81
N LEU A 667 14.97 15.78 16.97
CA LEU A 667 13.92 15.47 16.00
C LEU A 667 12.67 16.30 16.30
N THR A 668 11.80 16.53 15.33
CA THR A 668 10.57 17.32 15.51
C THR A 668 9.41 16.70 14.75
N GLY A 669 8.26 16.60 15.42
CA GLY A 669 7.00 16.16 14.84
C GLY A 669 5.81 16.73 15.61
N TYR A 670 4.65 16.12 15.44
CA TYR A 670 3.40 16.49 16.11
C TYR A 670 2.69 15.24 16.61
N ALA A 671 1.93 15.38 17.70
CA ALA A 671 0.99 14.35 18.12
C ALA A 671 -0.33 14.49 17.37
N GLY A 672 -0.92 13.35 17.01
CA GLY A 672 -2.19 13.26 16.29
C GLY A 672 -3.40 13.72 17.12
N THR A 673 -4.59 13.56 16.52
CA THR A 673 -5.89 13.82 17.16
C THR A 673 -6.29 12.73 18.16
N ASP A 674 -5.63 11.58 18.12
CA ASP A 674 -5.66 10.50 19.10
C ASP A 674 -4.73 10.78 20.30
N GLY A 675 -3.64 11.52 20.08
CA GLY A 675 -2.59 11.81 21.05
C GLY A 675 -1.34 10.94 20.91
N THR A 676 -1.20 10.14 19.84
CA THR A 676 0.04 9.40 19.55
C THR A 676 0.98 10.23 18.68
N TYR A 677 2.28 9.92 18.70
CA TYR A 677 3.24 10.43 17.73
C TYR A 677 4.19 9.33 17.27
N SER A 678 4.65 9.44 16.03
CA SER A 678 5.74 8.65 15.45
C SER A 678 6.64 9.60 14.67
N ILE A 679 7.91 9.68 15.05
CA ILE A 679 8.86 10.65 14.49
C ILE A 679 10.04 9.90 13.87
N PRO A 680 10.29 10.03 12.55
CA PRO A 680 11.33 9.27 11.87
C PRO A 680 12.73 9.69 12.32
N ILE A 681 13.63 8.72 12.41
CA ILE A 681 15.04 8.90 12.77
C ILE A 681 15.87 9.00 11.47
N PRO A 682 16.50 10.15 11.16
CA PRO A 682 17.12 10.38 9.85
C PRO A 682 18.24 9.39 9.48
N ASP A 683 19.01 8.93 10.47
CA ASP A 683 20.13 8.01 10.29
C ASP A 683 19.70 6.52 10.43
N GLY A 684 18.39 6.25 10.48
CA GLY A 684 17.82 4.90 10.61
C GLY A 684 17.70 4.34 12.03
N PHE A 685 18.51 4.83 12.99
CA PHE A 685 18.43 4.47 14.41
C PHE A 685 19.06 5.55 15.31
N ILE A 686 18.79 5.50 16.61
CA ILE A 686 19.56 6.23 17.64
C ILE A 686 20.52 5.24 18.29
N LYS A 687 21.79 5.61 18.49
CA LYS A 687 22.78 4.69 19.07
C LYS A 687 22.34 4.17 20.46
N PRO A 688 22.52 2.86 20.75
CA PRO A 688 22.37 2.29 22.08
C PRO A 688 23.02 3.08 23.21
N TYR A 689 22.47 2.89 24.41
CA TYR A 689 22.87 3.54 25.66
C TYR A 689 22.74 5.08 25.66
N THR A 690 22.22 5.67 24.58
CA THR A 690 21.90 7.11 24.52
C THR A 690 20.68 7.42 25.38
N SER A 691 20.75 8.49 26.17
CA SER A 691 19.58 9.02 26.87
C SER A 691 18.78 9.92 25.93
N VAL A 692 17.50 9.60 25.76
CA VAL A 692 16.55 10.30 24.90
C VAL A 692 15.41 10.86 25.76
N THR A 693 14.93 12.06 25.43
CA THR A 693 13.76 12.70 26.06
C THR A 693 12.83 13.27 25.02
N ALA A 694 11.53 13.15 25.23
CA ALA A 694 10.52 13.82 24.44
C ALA A 694 10.04 15.09 25.15
N THR A 695 9.88 16.19 24.40
CA THR A 695 9.31 17.45 24.89
C THR A 695 8.08 17.80 24.08
N ALA A 696 6.89 17.81 24.69
CA ALA A 696 5.70 18.36 24.05
C ALA A 696 5.59 19.87 24.33
N ASN A 697 5.17 20.63 23.32
CA ASN A 697 4.81 22.03 23.41
C ASN A 697 3.39 22.23 22.84
N LEU A 698 2.47 22.74 23.67
CA LEU A 698 1.14 23.18 23.25
C LEU A 698 0.85 24.56 23.81
N ASP A 699 0.76 25.54 22.90
CA ASP A 699 0.40 26.92 23.22
C ASP A 699 1.25 27.54 24.36
N PHE A 700 2.57 27.37 24.24
CA PHE A 700 3.60 27.78 25.21
C PHE A 700 3.55 27.10 26.58
N LYS A 701 2.79 26.01 26.74
CA LYS A 701 3.02 25.05 27.82
C LYS A 701 3.98 23.99 27.32
N THR A 702 5.01 23.67 28.10
CA THR A 702 5.97 22.62 27.79
C THR A 702 5.99 21.52 28.86
N LYS A 703 6.15 20.28 28.42
CA LYS A 703 6.41 19.12 29.28
C LYS A 703 7.56 18.32 28.69
N VAL A 704 8.48 17.88 29.54
CA VAL A 704 9.54 16.92 29.19
C VAL A 704 9.18 15.57 29.80
N SER A 705 9.39 14.48 29.05
CA SER A 705 9.19 13.10 29.51
C SER A 705 10.23 12.69 30.56
N ALA A 706 10.04 11.53 31.17
CA ALA A 706 11.17 10.82 31.75
C ALA A 706 12.18 10.45 30.64
N PRO A 707 13.49 10.39 30.92
CA PRO A 707 14.46 9.90 29.95
C PRO A 707 14.29 8.40 29.72
N VAL A 708 14.33 8.00 28.46
CA VAL A 708 14.45 6.59 28.04
C VAL A 708 15.89 6.37 27.59
N ILE A 709 16.49 5.25 27.98
CA ILE A 709 17.80 4.83 27.48
C ILE A 709 17.55 3.92 26.27
N VAL A 710 18.27 4.14 25.18
CA VAL A 710 18.18 3.25 24.01
C VAL A 710 18.76 1.88 24.37
N GLU A 711 17.95 0.84 24.18
CA GLU A 711 18.34 -0.56 24.35
C GLU A 711 19.04 -1.09 23.10
N ASP A 712 19.96 -2.02 23.33
CA ASP A 712 20.85 -2.63 22.36
C ASP A 712 20.33 -4.02 22.02
N VAL A 713 19.67 -4.19 20.87
CA VAL A 713 19.00 -5.44 20.49
C VAL A 713 19.49 -6.01 19.17
N THR A 714 20.48 -5.38 18.52
CA THR A 714 21.01 -5.85 17.24
C THR A 714 22.30 -6.68 17.43
N PRO A 715 22.38 -7.91 16.89
CA PRO A 715 23.60 -8.72 16.97
C PRO A 715 24.81 -8.07 16.26
N PRO A 716 26.04 -8.33 16.74
CA PRO A 716 27.25 -7.85 16.08
C PRO A 716 27.51 -8.60 14.78
N GLU A 717 28.11 -7.94 13.80
CA GLU A 717 28.44 -8.50 12.49
C GLU A 717 29.94 -8.81 12.38
N GLY A 718 30.31 -9.71 11.47
CA GLY A 718 31.71 -10.03 11.15
C GLY A 718 31.81 -11.06 10.03
N THR A 719 32.99 -11.19 9.43
CA THR A 719 33.24 -12.07 8.29
C THR A 719 34.17 -13.22 8.67
N ALA A 720 33.84 -14.45 8.27
CA ALA A 720 34.70 -15.60 8.44
C ALA A 720 36.00 -15.49 7.61
N VAL A 721 37.07 -16.11 8.10
CA VAL A 721 38.38 -16.18 7.43
C VAL A 721 38.66 -17.63 7.08
N ILE A 722 38.71 -17.92 5.77
CA ILE A 722 39.10 -19.25 5.24
C ILE A 722 40.43 -19.70 5.84
N GLN A 723 40.45 -20.91 6.40
CA GLN A 723 41.66 -21.53 6.95
C GLN A 723 42.11 -22.69 6.06
N VAL A 724 43.39 -22.71 5.70
CA VAL A 724 44.02 -23.91 5.14
C VAL A 724 45.06 -24.42 6.13
N LEU A 725 44.89 -25.66 6.58
CA LEU A 725 45.74 -26.31 7.58
C LEU A 725 46.40 -27.55 6.99
N GLU A 726 47.59 -27.91 7.48
CA GLU A 726 48.30 -29.13 7.07
C GLU A 726 47.72 -30.35 7.80
N GLN A 727 47.57 -31.47 7.09
CA GLN A 727 47.19 -32.75 7.69
C GLN A 727 48.21 -33.18 8.77
N GLY A 728 47.70 -33.55 9.95
CA GLY A 728 48.50 -33.83 11.15
C GLY A 728 49.04 -32.59 11.88
N GLY A 729 48.63 -31.38 11.47
CA GLY A 729 49.01 -30.11 12.11
C GLY A 729 48.31 -29.84 13.45
N VAL A 730 48.59 -28.67 14.03
CA VAL A 730 47.96 -28.20 15.28
C VAL A 730 46.83 -27.23 14.96
N PHE A 731 45.62 -27.49 15.49
CA PHE A 731 44.47 -26.61 15.35
C PHE A 731 44.66 -25.29 16.14
N PRO A 732 44.33 -24.10 15.59
CA PRO A 732 44.48 -22.84 16.31
C PRO A 732 43.56 -22.73 17.53
N SER A 733 44.12 -22.40 18.70
CA SER A 733 43.37 -22.22 19.95
C SER A 733 42.77 -20.82 20.16
N ASP A 734 43.13 -19.86 19.30
CA ASP A 734 42.71 -18.46 19.39
C ASP A 734 41.65 -18.17 18.31
N SER A 735 40.40 -18.06 18.75
CA SER A 735 39.25 -17.93 17.85
C SER A 735 39.19 -16.60 17.10
N THR A 736 39.92 -15.57 17.54
CA THR A 736 39.97 -14.27 16.85
C THR A 736 40.60 -14.34 15.47
N LYS A 737 41.41 -15.39 15.19
CA LYS A 737 42.09 -15.61 13.90
C LYS A 737 41.17 -16.11 12.79
N PHE A 738 39.98 -16.59 13.16
CA PHE A 738 38.99 -17.14 12.24
C PHE A 738 38.01 -16.07 11.73
N VAL A 739 38.06 -14.84 12.26
CA VAL A 739 37.08 -13.79 11.97
C VAL A 739 37.77 -12.46 11.71
N LYS A 740 37.17 -11.62 10.87
CA LYS A 740 37.62 -10.27 10.53
C LYS A 740 36.43 -9.31 10.39
N ASP A 741 36.73 -8.04 10.19
CA ASP A 741 35.74 -7.00 9.85
C ASP A 741 34.57 -6.88 10.85
N ILE A 742 34.85 -7.18 12.13
CA ILE A 742 33.87 -7.18 13.24
C ILE A 742 33.34 -5.76 13.46
N GLN A 743 32.01 -5.62 13.47
CA GLN A 743 31.28 -4.37 13.64
C GLN A 743 30.10 -4.55 14.59
N ASP A 744 29.76 -3.48 15.31
CA ASP A 744 28.62 -3.42 16.23
C ASP A 744 27.91 -2.07 16.04
N LYS A 745 26.58 -2.09 15.93
CA LYS A 745 25.75 -0.88 15.84
C LYS A 745 25.74 -0.11 17.15
N SER A 746 26.05 -0.76 18.27
CA SER A 746 26.02 -0.17 19.62
C SER A 746 27.02 0.97 19.81
N ASP A 747 28.25 0.83 19.29
CA ASP A 747 29.29 1.85 19.43
C ASP A 747 29.91 2.34 18.10
N GLY A 748 29.72 1.61 16.99
CA GLY A 748 30.26 1.96 15.69
C GLY A 748 31.79 1.89 15.63
N THR A 749 32.41 1.07 16.47
CA THR A 749 33.85 0.77 16.44
C THR A 749 34.13 -0.54 15.70
N THR A 750 35.33 -0.66 15.14
CA THR A 750 35.81 -1.93 14.59
C THR A 750 36.25 -2.83 15.74
N GLY A 751 35.41 -3.79 16.15
CA GLY A 751 35.75 -4.85 17.08
C GLY A 751 36.13 -4.46 18.52
N ALA A 752 35.74 -3.28 19.02
CA ALA A 752 35.73 -3.06 20.48
C ALA A 752 34.38 -3.54 21.05
N GLY A 753 34.36 -3.98 22.30
CA GLY A 753 33.13 -4.45 22.96
C GLY A 753 32.69 -5.88 22.59
N VAL A 754 32.90 -6.34 21.36
CA VAL A 754 32.54 -7.69 20.90
C VAL A 754 33.58 -8.73 21.36
N THR A 755 33.10 -9.83 21.93
CA THR A 755 33.90 -11.01 22.29
C THR A 755 33.78 -12.11 21.25
N VAL A 756 34.87 -12.83 21.00
CA VAL A 756 34.95 -13.92 20.02
C VAL A 756 35.23 -15.24 20.75
N THR A 757 34.35 -16.22 20.61
CA THR A 757 34.45 -17.53 21.28
C THR A 757 34.21 -18.68 20.30
N ALA A 758 34.64 -19.89 20.67
CA ALA A 758 34.28 -21.10 19.91
C ALA A 758 32.78 -21.41 20.07
N GLY A 759 32.17 -21.96 19.02
CA GLY A 759 30.80 -22.47 19.05
C GLY A 759 30.67 -23.85 19.69
N SER A 760 29.62 -24.58 19.32
CA SER A 760 29.27 -25.87 19.91
C SER A 760 29.92 -27.05 19.19
N ILE A 761 30.35 -26.87 17.94
CA ILE A 761 31.03 -27.89 17.14
C ILE A 761 32.44 -28.16 17.68
N SER A 762 32.76 -29.43 17.89
CA SER A 762 34.10 -29.87 18.34
C SER A 762 35.18 -29.55 17.31
N GLN A 763 36.42 -29.35 17.78
CA GLN A 763 37.58 -29.15 16.90
C GLN A 763 37.72 -30.31 15.89
N PRO A 764 38.08 -30.04 14.63
CA PRO A 764 38.18 -31.07 13.60
C PRO A 764 39.32 -32.06 13.84
N ASP A 765 39.16 -33.29 13.37
CA ASP A 765 40.27 -34.25 13.32
C ASP A 765 41.28 -33.82 12.24
N MET A 766 42.42 -33.27 12.70
CA MET A 766 43.51 -32.83 11.84
C MET A 766 44.12 -33.94 10.97
N ASN A 767 43.79 -35.21 11.19
CA ASN A 767 44.24 -36.33 10.36
C ASN A 767 43.32 -36.60 9.16
N GLN A 768 42.10 -36.05 9.14
CA GLN A 768 41.15 -36.22 8.04
C GLN A 768 41.45 -35.22 6.93
N PHE A 769 41.86 -35.71 5.75
CA PHE A 769 42.06 -34.86 4.57
C PHE A 769 40.73 -34.33 4.02
N GLY A 770 40.73 -33.09 3.54
CA GLY A 770 39.63 -32.48 2.80
C GLY A 770 38.97 -31.29 3.52
N PRO A 771 37.78 -30.87 3.08
CA PRO A 771 37.01 -29.83 3.75
C PRO A 771 36.47 -30.33 5.10
N VAL A 772 36.48 -29.46 6.11
CA VAL A 772 35.86 -29.74 7.42
C VAL A 772 34.37 -29.42 7.33
N LEU A 773 33.54 -30.47 7.35
CA LEU A 773 32.08 -30.37 7.33
C LEU A 773 31.48 -31.22 8.46
N PRO A 774 30.51 -30.69 9.26
CA PRO A 774 30.06 -29.30 9.26
C PRO A 774 31.18 -28.32 9.63
N MET A 775 31.10 -27.09 9.12
CA MET A 775 32.12 -26.05 9.34
C MET A 775 32.31 -25.74 10.83
N TYR A 776 33.52 -25.36 11.22
CA TYR A 776 33.80 -24.99 12.61
C TYR A 776 33.09 -23.67 12.97
N GLU A 777 32.43 -23.60 14.13
CA GLU A 777 31.68 -22.41 14.54
C GLU A 777 32.53 -21.44 15.38
N VAL A 778 32.34 -20.15 15.12
CA VAL A 778 32.80 -19.06 15.99
C VAL A 778 31.63 -18.13 16.32
N ILE A 779 31.44 -17.84 17.61
CA ILE A 779 30.37 -16.98 18.11
C ILE A 779 30.96 -15.61 18.42
N LEU A 780 30.39 -14.58 17.78
CA LEU A 780 30.53 -13.18 18.19
C LEU A 780 29.45 -12.90 19.26
N THR A 781 29.83 -12.27 20.37
CA THR A 781 28.88 -11.79 21.39
C THR A 781 29.20 -10.35 21.75
N ASP A 782 28.23 -9.44 21.62
CA ASP A 782 28.39 -8.03 21.96
C ASP A 782 28.34 -7.76 23.48
N LYS A 783 28.21 -6.49 23.85
CA LYS A 783 28.13 -6.02 25.23
C LYS A 783 26.76 -6.24 25.88
N ALA A 784 25.68 -6.24 25.12
CA ALA A 784 24.32 -6.52 25.59
C ALA A 784 24.05 -8.03 25.76
N GLY A 785 24.83 -8.86 25.07
CA GLY A 785 24.72 -10.30 25.03
C GLY A 785 24.07 -10.84 23.76
N ASN A 786 23.81 -10.02 22.74
CA ASN A 786 23.32 -10.50 21.44
C ASN A 786 24.45 -11.22 20.71
N LYS A 787 24.09 -12.17 19.83
CA LYS A 787 25.04 -13.15 19.28
C LYS A 787 24.87 -13.40 17.80
N THR A 788 26.01 -13.60 17.14
CA THR A 788 26.10 -14.02 15.74
C THR A 788 27.04 -15.21 15.64
N THR A 789 26.57 -16.31 15.06
CA THR A 789 27.39 -17.50 14.78
C THR A 789 27.91 -17.43 13.36
N LEU A 790 29.23 -17.57 13.20
CA LEU A 790 29.93 -17.60 11.92
C LEU A 790 30.47 -19.00 11.67
N ASN A 791 30.12 -19.55 10.51
CA ASN A 791 30.67 -20.80 9.99
C ASN A 791 32.03 -20.52 9.37
N ILE A 792 33.08 -21.16 9.89
CA ILE A 792 34.46 -20.95 9.47
C ILE A 792 34.84 -22.03 8.45
N PRO A 793 35.14 -21.67 7.19
CA PRO A 793 35.61 -22.63 6.20
C PRO A 793 37.03 -23.08 6.55
N ILE A 794 37.21 -24.38 6.74
CA ILE A 794 38.52 -24.98 7.06
C ILE A 794 38.78 -26.13 6.09
N PHE A 795 39.96 -26.13 5.45
CA PHE A 795 40.41 -27.19 4.57
C PHE A 795 41.72 -27.79 5.09
N ILE A 796 41.75 -29.11 5.28
CA ILE A 796 42.92 -29.86 5.72
C ILE A 796 43.59 -30.46 4.49
N LYS A 797 44.72 -29.89 4.07
CA LYS A 797 45.44 -30.32 2.86
C LYS A 797 46.53 -31.35 3.15
N ASP A 798 46.76 -32.23 2.18
CA ASP A 798 47.85 -33.20 2.17
C ASP A 798 48.97 -32.80 1.19
N ALA A 799 50.00 -33.64 1.07
CA ALA A 799 51.16 -33.40 0.22
C ALA A 799 50.82 -33.38 -1.30
N ASP A 800 49.71 -34.00 -1.72
CA ASP A 800 49.26 -34.05 -3.11
C ASP A 800 48.39 -32.83 -3.49
N THR A 801 48.09 -31.96 -2.52
CA THR A 801 47.18 -30.83 -2.69
C THR A 801 47.91 -29.49 -2.76
N ALA A 802 47.63 -28.69 -3.79
CA ALA A 802 47.97 -27.28 -3.90
C ALA A 802 46.73 -26.42 -3.55
N VAL A 803 46.94 -25.18 -3.09
CA VAL A 803 45.85 -24.26 -2.74
C VAL A 803 46.10 -22.84 -3.27
N SER A 804 45.03 -22.13 -3.59
CA SER A 804 44.98 -20.67 -3.74
C SER A 804 44.24 -20.05 -2.54
N ASN A 805 43.85 -18.78 -2.65
CA ASN A 805 42.99 -18.13 -1.64
C ASN A 805 41.53 -18.65 -1.64
N THR A 806 41.10 -19.32 -2.71
CA THR A 806 39.69 -19.69 -2.95
C THR A 806 39.49 -21.17 -3.29
N THR A 807 40.57 -21.89 -3.65
CA THR A 807 40.46 -23.21 -4.30
C THR A 807 41.57 -24.15 -3.85
N ALA A 808 41.23 -25.39 -3.51
CA ALA A 808 42.17 -26.50 -3.39
C ALA A 808 42.15 -27.35 -4.66
N LEU A 809 43.32 -27.78 -5.13
CA LEU A 809 43.52 -28.68 -6.27
C LEU A 809 44.41 -29.84 -5.81
N LYS A 810 43.86 -31.05 -5.84
CA LYS A 810 44.59 -32.30 -5.60
C LYS A 810 44.88 -32.98 -6.93
N ALA A 811 46.11 -33.45 -7.10
CA ALA A 811 46.51 -34.28 -8.22
C ALA A 811 47.69 -35.18 -7.79
N LYS A 812 47.60 -36.47 -8.09
CA LYS A 812 48.59 -37.50 -7.70
C LYS A 812 49.54 -37.85 -8.85
N ASN A 813 50.70 -38.36 -8.49
CA ASN A 813 51.61 -39.02 -9.45
C ASN A 813 50.99 -40.34 -9.95
N ILE A 814 51.27 -40.73 -11.20
CA ILE A 814 50.68 -41.91 -11.85
C ILE A 814 51.71 -42.74 -12.63
N THR A 815 51.42 -44.03 -12.80
CA THR A 815 52.22 -44.97 -13.61
C THR A 815 51.28 -45.83 -14.46
N PHE A 816 51.54 -45.94 -15.78
CA PHE A 816 50.75 -46.75 -16.71
C PHE A 816 51.63 -47.52 -17.72
N LYS A 817 51.04 -48.28 -18.64
CA LYS A 817 51.77 -49.08 -19.65
C LYS A 817 51.75 -48.45 -21.05
N LEU A 818 52.79 -48.67 -21.83
CA LEU A 818 53.04 -48.09 -23.15
C LEU A 818 51.95 -48.40 -24.20
N PRO A 819 51.33 -49.61 -24.24
CA PRO A 819 50.14 -49.83 -25.09
C PRO A 819 48.92 -49.01 -24.64
N GLN A 820 48.86 -48.59 -23.37
CA GLN A 820 47.83 -47.70 -22.83
C GLN A 820 48.17 -46.21 -23.06
N TYR A 821 49.31 -45.88 -23.67
CA TYR A 821 49.67 -44.50 -23.97
C TYR A 821 48.70 -43.96 -25.04
N PRO A 822 47.87 -42.95 -24.75
CA PRO A 822 46.86 -42.50 -25.70
C PRO A 822 47.47 -41.84 -26.94
N GLN A 823 46.84 -42.05 -28.10
CA GLN A 823 47.42 -41.67 -29.39
C GLN A 823 47.21 -40.20 -29.75
N THR A 824 46.23 -39.53 -29.13
CA THR A 824 46.00 -38.09 -29.29
C THR A 824 46.27 -37.32 -28.00
N GLU A 825 46.60 -36.03 -28.14
CA GLU A 825 46.84 -35.13 -27.00
C GLU A 825 45.58 -34.94 -26.12
N ALA A 826 44.38 -35.02 -26.72
CA ALA A 826 43.12 -34.91 -25.99
C ALA A 826 42.87 -36.13 -25.10
N GLU A 827 43.04 -37.34 -25.64
CA GLU A 827 42.92 -38.58 -24.87
C GLU A 827 44.01 -38.68 -23.78
N LEU A 828 45.24 -38.21 -24.06
CA LEU A 828 46.32 -38.18 -23.08
C LEU A 828 45.99 -37.29 -21.88
N LYS A 829 45.40 -36.11 -22.11
CA LYS A 829 44.95 -35.22 -21.04
C LYS A 829 43.79 -35.83 -20.23
N ALA A 830 42.79 -36.40 -20.90
CA ALA A 830 41.67 -37.08 -20.23
C ALA A 830 42.13 -38.30 -19.41
N PHE A 831 43.10 -39.06 -19.92
CA PHE A 831 43.71 -40.18 -19.21
C PHE A 831 44.45 -39.72 -17.95
N ILE A 832 45.31 -38.70 -18.06
CA ILE A 832 46.03 -38.14 -16.90
C ILE A 832 45.04 -37.57 -15.88
N GLN A 833 43.98 -36.89 -16.32
CA GLN A 833 42.95 -36.34 -15.45
C GLN A 833 42.29 -37.40 -14.58
N LYS A 834 41.90 -38.52 -15.20
CA LYS A 834 41.28 -39.66 -14.52
C LYS A 834 42.24 -40.34 -13.56
N GLU A 835 43.39 -40.79 -14.05
CA GLU A 835 44.31 -41.63 -13.26
C GLU A 835 45.01 -40.84 -12.13
N SER A 836 45.23 -39.54 -12.31
CA SER A 836 45.80 -38.67 -11.27
C SER A 836 44.82 -38.40 -10.11
N ALA A 837 43.57 -38.87 -10.23
CA ALA A 837 42.48 -38.61 -9.29
C ALA A 837 42.36 -37.10 -8.99
N ILE A 838 42.26 -36.30 -10.07
CA ILE A 838 42.16 -34.85 -9.95
C ILE A 838 40.85 -34.50 -9.26
N GLN A 839 40.96 -33.83 -8.12
CA GLN A 839 39.83 -33.30 -7.36
C GLN A 839 40.09 -31.84 -7.05
N VAL A 840 39.03 -31.03 -7.05
CA VAL A 840 39.09 -29.59 -6.82
C VAL A 840 38.02 -29.23 -5.80
N TRP A 841 38.34 -28.41 -4.81
CA TRP A 841 37.34 -27.90 -3.86
C TRP A 841 37.36 -26.38 -3.81
N GLU A 842 36.17 -25.79 -3.65
CA GLU A 842 36.03 -24.40 -3.25
C GLU A 842 36.29 -24.28 -1.74
N LEU A 843 37.22 -23.40 -1.35
CA LEU A 843 37.64 -23.26 0.04
C LEU A 843 36.63 -22.52 0.92
N GLU A 844 35.72 -21.74 0.32
CA GLU A 844 34.70 -20.97 1.05
C GLU A 844 33.51 -21.85 1.45
N THR A 845 33.05 -22.73 0.57
CA THR A 845 31.91 -23.63 0.81
C THR A 845 32.33 -25.03 1.27
N GLY A 846 33.56 -25.45 0.97
CA GLY A 846 34.02 -26.82 1.14
C GLY A 846 33.51 -27.78 0.05
N ASN A 847 32.74 -27.31 -0.94
CA ASN A 847 32.17 -28.16 -1.97
C ASN A 847 33.24 -28.62 -2.99
N GLU A 848 33.09 -29.84 -3.49
CA GLU A 848 33.91 -30.35 -4.59
C GLU A 848 33.39 -29.78 -5.93
N VAL A 849 34.29 -29.23 -6.74
CA VAL A 849 33.97 -28.58 -8.01
C VAL A 849 33.86 -29.65 -9.09
N THR A 850 32.62 -29.89 -9.53
CA THR A 850 32.29 -30.88 -10.56
C THR A 850 32.54 -30.38 -11.98
N ASP A 851 32.37 -29.07 -12.25
CA ASP A 851 32.74 -28.47 -13.54
C ASP A 851 34.25 -28.22 -13.62
N LEU A 852 34.94 -29.16 -14.26
CA LEU A 852 36.38 -29.06 -14.54
C LEU A 852 36.71 -28.41 -15.89
N SER A 853 35.80 -27.66 -16.51
CA SER A 853 36.00 -27.03 -17.84
C SER A 853 37.18 -26.06 -17.92
N SER A 854 37.59 -25.44 -16.80
CA SER A 854 38.78 -24.57 -16.73
C SER A 854 40.10 -25.32 -16.42
N LEU A 855 40.04 -26.65 -16.25
CA LEU A 855 41.20 -27.49 -16.00
C LEU A 855 42.12 -27.54 -17.24
N THR A 856 43.40 -27.32 -17.02
CA THR A 856 44.43 -27.49 -18.05
C THR A 856 45.54 -28.41 -17.54
N ILE A 857 45.99 -29.31 -18.42
CA ILE A 857 47.03 -30.30 -18.15
C ILE A 857 48.11 -30.13 -19.21
N ASP A 858 49.32 -29.73 -18.82
CA ASP A 858 50.46 -29.55 -19.73
C ASP A 858 51.18 -30.87 -19.98
N THR A 859 50.83 -31.48 -21.11
CA THR A 859 51.43 -32.73 -21.60
C THR A 859 52.62 -32.51 -22.55
N SER A 860 53.09 -31.27 -22.75
CA SER A 860 54.10 -30.94 -23.77
C SER A 860 55.46 -31.63 -23.60
N LYS A 861 55.74 -32.16 -22.40
CA LYS A 861 56.97 -32.88 -22.06
C LYS A 861 56.84 -34.41 -22.15
N MET A 862 55.62 -34.93 -22.28
CA MET A 862 55.34 -36.37 -22.38
C MET A 862 55.82 -36.95 -23.72
N LYS A 863 56.14 -38.25 -23.74
CA LYS A 863 56.45 -39.00 -24.97
C LYS A 863 55.94 -40.43 -24.88
N GLN A 864 55.60 -41.01 -26.04
CA GLN A 864 55.20 -42.41 -26.20
C GLN A 864 56.42 -43.36 -26.15
N GLU A 865 57.15 -43.34 -25.03
CA GLU A 865 58.25 -44.26 -24.73
C GLU A 865 58.24 -44.60 -23.23
N VAL A 866 58.92 -45.67 -22.83
CA VAL A 866 59.07 -46.04 -21.40
C VAL A 866 59.94 -44.97 -20.71
N GLY A 867 59.38 -44.29 -19.70
CA GLY A 867 60.03 -43.16 -19.03
C GLY A 867 59.15 -42.50 -17.96
N VAL A 868 59.68 -41.49 -17.27
CA VAL A 868 58.98 -40.67 -16.26
C VAL A 868 59.02 -39.21 -16.69
N TYR A 869 57.87 -38.52 -16.60
CA TYR A 869 57.67 -37.17 -17.13
C TYR A 869 56.93 -36.26 -16.13
N PRO A 870 57.34 -35.01 -15.93
CA PRO A 870 56.60 -34.04 -15.13
C PRO A 870 55.47 -33.40 -15.95
N VAL A 871 54.28 -33.32 -15.36
CA VAL A 871 53.07 -32.73 -15.94
C VAL A 871 52.50 -31.67 -14.99
N MET A 872 52.19 -30.49 -15.51
CA MET A 872 51.54 -29.43 -14.72
C MET A 872 50.02 -29.53 -14.87
N VAL A 873 49.32 -29.67 -13.75
CA VAL A 873 47.87 -29.54 -13.63
C VAL A 873 47.56 -28.13 -13.15
N THR A 874 46.64 -27.43 -13.79
CA THR A 874 46.23 -26.06 -13.46
C THR A 874 44.71 -25.94 -13.49
N PHE A 875 44.11 -25.39 -12.43
CA PHE A 875 42.69 -25.06 -12.37
C PHE A 875 42.54 -23.63 -11.84
N GLY A 876 41.98 -22.73 -12.64
CA GLY A 876 41.95 -21.30 -12.33
C GLY A 876 43.33 -20.75 -11.95
N ASN A 877 43.47 -20.29 -10.70
CA ASN A 877 44.69 -19.70 -10.15
C ASN A 877 45.57 -20.67 -9.32
N VAL A 878 45.22 -21.96 -9.23
CA VAL A 878 46.02 -22.97 -8.51
C VAL A 878 46.68 -23.96 -9.48
N GLN A 879 47.93 -24.32 -9.21
CA GLN A 879 48.73 -25.22 -10.05
C GLN A 879 49.46 -26.27 -9.21
N LYS A 880 49.59 -27.49 -9.74
CA LYS A 880 50.26 -28.64 -9.13
C LYS A 880 51.09 -29.39 -10.17
N GLU A 881 52.37 -29.64 -9.90
CA GLU A 881 53.17 -30.57 -10.71
C GLU A 881 52.96 -32.00 -10.19
N ILE A 882 52.74 -32.94 -11.12
CA ILE A 882 52.70 -34.38 -10.88
C ILE A 882 53.74 -35.09 -11.77
N GLN A 883 54.13 -36.31 -11.39
CA GLN A 883 55.01 -37.18 -12.16
C GLN A 883 54.21 -38.31 -12.81
N VAL A 884 54.52 -38.63 -14.07
CA VAL A 884 53.79 -39.57 -14.92
C VAL A 884 54.76 -40.59 -15.52
N GLU A 885 54.60 -41.89 -15.23
CA GLU A 885 55.50 -42.98 -15.63
C GLU A 885 54.88 -43.99 -16.62
N VAL A 886 55.67 -44.57 -17.53
CA VAL A 886 55.22 -45.45 -18.63
C VAL A 886 56.02 -46.78 -18.69
N THR A 887 55.37 -47.94 -18.83
CA THR A 887 55.95 -49.33 -18.64
C THR A 887 55.44 -50.40 -19.67
N PRO A 888 55.86 -51.69 -19.71
CA PRO A 888 55.43 -52.67 -20.76
C PRO A 888 54.03 -53.33 -20.61
N GLY A 889 53.40 -53.83 -21.69
CA GLY A 889 52.00 -54.36 -21.69
C GLY A 889 51.66 -55.64 -22.48
N THR A 890 50.36 -56.01 -22.47
CA THR A 890 49.72 -57.31 -22.88
C THR A 890 48.34 -57.07 -23.54
N GLY A 891 47.78 -58.03 -24.29
CA GLY A 891 46.55 -57.87 -25.10
C GLY A 891 45.25 -58.44 -24.50
N THR A 892 44.08 -58.04 -24.99
CA THR A 892 42.76 -58.45 -24.46
C THR A 892 41.66 -58.44 -25.54
N VAL A 893 40.63 -59.29 -25.39
CA VAL A 893 39.39 -59.28 -26.19
C VAL A 893 38.21 -59.30 -25.24
N VAL A 894 37.20 -58.46 -25.48
CA VAL A 894 35.98 -58.41 -24.67
C VAL A 894 34.76 -58.56 -25.58
N PHE A 895 33.77 -59.32 -25.09
CA PHE A 895 32.49 -59.54 -25.76
C PHE A 895 31.38 -58.91 -24.92
N HIS A 896 30.67 -57.95 -25.51
CA HIS A 896 29.60 -57.17 -24.90
C HIS A 896 28.22 -57.66 -25.37
N TYR A 897 27.24 -57.58 -24.48
CA TYR A 897 25.83 -57.87 -24.79
C TYR A 897 25.00 -56.64 -24.38
N GLN A 898 24.45 -55.90 -25.34
CA GLN A 898 23.85 -54.59 -25.09
C GLN A 898 22.59 -54.33 -25.94
N ASP A 899 21.76 -53.35 -25.59
CA ASP A 899 20.66 -52.89 -26.46
C ASP A 899 21.13 -51.92 -27.58
N GLU A 900 20.18 -51.35 -28.33
CA GLU A 900 20.48 -50.44 -29.44
C GLU A 900 20.98 -49.07 -28.96
N GLU A 901 20.61 -48.68 -27.74
CA GLU A 901 21.03 -47.47 -27.03
C GLU A 901 22.42 -47.64 -26.37
N GLY A 902 22.84 -48.89 -26.11
CA GLY A 902 24.15 -49.25 -25.59
C GLY A 902 24.17 -49.70 -24.13
N ASN A 903 23.00 -49.93 -23.51
CA ASN A 903 22.91 -50.42 -22.15
C ASN A 903 23.26 -51.91 -22.10
N LYS A 904 24.12 -52.29 -21.15
CA LYS A 904 24.58 -53.67 -20.96
C LYS A 904 23.46 -54.57 -20.40
N LEU A 905 23.21 -55.69 -21.08
CA LEU A 905 22.09 -56.62 -20.82
C LEU A 905 22.52 -57.94 -20.18
N ALA A 906 23.80 -58.30 -20.30
CA ALA A 906 24.40 -59.45 -19.65
C ALA A 906 25.88 -59.17 -19.37
N GLU A 907 26.50 -59.96 -18.49
CA GLU A 907 27.90 -59.77 -18.14
C GLU A 907 28.85 -60.02 -19.32
N ASP A 908 29.87 -59.16 -19.41
CA ASP A 908 30.85 -59.20 -20.50
C ASP A 908 31.76 -60.41 -20.35
N LYS A 909 32.21 -60.95 -21.47
CA LYS A 909 33.16 -62.07 -21.49
C LYS A 909 34.52 -61.57 -21.94
N THR A 910 35.55 -61.75 -21.10
CA THR A 910 36.91 -61.26 -21.37
C THR A 910 37.88 -62.42 -21.61
N ILE A 911 38.76 -62.27 -22.60
CA ILE A 911 39.91 -63.15 -22.86
C ILE A 911 41.18 -62.28 -22.82
N VAL A 912 42.09 -62.55 -21.88
CA VAL A 912 43.42 -61.91 -21.79
C VAL A 912 44.49 -62.94 -22.09
N ASP A 913 45.36 -62.67 -23.06
CA ASP A 913 46.49 -63.54 -23.45
C ASP A 913 47.62 -62.69 -24.07
N ASP A 914 48.74 -63.32 -24.41
CA ASP A 914 49.81 -62.66 -25.15
C ASP A 914 49.33 -62.22 -26.54
N ILE A 915 49.81 -61.05 -26.96
CA ILE A 915 49.54 -60.42 -28.26
C ILE A 915 49.98 -61.40 -29.38
N GLY A 916 49.01 -61.91 -30.15
CA GLY A 916 49.19 -62.85 -31.27
C GLY A 916 48.40 -64.17 -31.21
N LYS A 917 47.53 -64.41 -30.23
CA LYS A 917 46.74 -65.65 -30.02
C LYS A 917 45.35 -65.61 -30.68
N SER A 918 44.63 -66.71 -30.90
CA SER A 918 43.31 -66.69 -31.62
C SER A 918 42.06 -66.86 -30.72
N TYR A 919 40.91 -66.28 -31.14
CA TYR A 919 39.63 -66.29 -30.39
C TYR A 919 38.37 -66.53 -31.25
N THR A 920 37.23 -66.89 -30.64
CA THR A 920 35.91 -67.15 -31.30
C THR A 920 34.74 -67.15 -30.29
N GLU A 921 33.60 -66.49 -30.60
CA GLU A 921 32.40 -66.40 -29.73
C GLU A 921 31.05 -66.36 -30.51
N LYS A 922 29.90 -66.41 -29.81
CA LYS A 922 28.52 -66.39 -30.36
C LYS A 922 27.52 -65.58 -29.48
N PRO A 923 26.39 -65.08 -30.04
CA PRO A 923 25.34 -64.42 -29.25
C PRO A 923 24.59 -65.41 -28.33
N ILE A 924 23.87 -64.86 -27.34
CA ILE A 924 23.12 -65.59 -26.31
C ILE A 924 21.64 -65.17 -26.31
N ASP A 925 20.74 -66.04 -25.87
CA ASP A 925 19.32 -65.69 -25.73
C ASP A 925 19.08 -64.87 -24.45
N LEU A 926 18.42 -63.70 -24.59
CA LEU A 926 18.13 -62.78 -23.48
C LEU A 926 16.62 -62.58 -23.32
N ASN A 927 16.10 -62.75 -22.11
CA ASN A 927 14.66 -62.64 -21.87
C ASN A 927 14.18 -61.18 -21.94
N GLY A 928 13.10 -60.92 -22.68
CA GLY A 928 12.56 -59.57 -22.87
C GLY A 928 13.26 -58.70 -23.93
N TYR A 929 14.30 -59.22 -24.60
CA TYR A 929 15.05 -58.52 -25.66
C TYR A 929 15.24 -59.42 -26.89
N LEU A 930 15.15 -58.85 -28.10
CA LEU A 930 15.38 -59.60 -29.35
C LEU A 930 16.79 -59.35 -29.89
N TYR A 931 17.57 -60.41 -30.17
CA TYR A 931 18.87 -60.28 -30.83
C TYR A 931 18.72 -59.71 -32.25
N LEU A 932 19.49 -58.67 -32.55
CA LEU A 932 19.36 -57.90 -33.78
C LEU A 932 20.58 -58.03 -34.71
N ARG A 933 21.81 -57.87 -34.19
CA ARG A 933 23.05 -57.92 -34.98
C ARG A 933 24.32 -58.05 -34.11
N THR A 934 25.43 -58.48 -34.71
CA THR A 934 26.78 -58.33 -34.14
C THR A 934 27.49 -57.15 -34.79
N GLN A 935 28.26 -56.41 -34.00
CA GLN A 935 29.17 -55.36 -34.44
C GLN A 935 30.59 -55.68 -33.93
N GLY A 936 31.55 -55.76 -34.84
CA GLY A 936 32.89 -56.33 -34.57
C GLY A 936 33.03 -57.76 -35.08
N ASN A 937 34.24 -58.32 -35.00
CA ASN A 937 34.56 -59.65 -35.52
C ASN A 937 34.49 -60.69 -34.40
N ALA A 938 33.43 -61.51 -34.35
CA ALA A 938 33.30 -62.56 -33.35
C ALA A 938 34.33 -63.70 -33.44
N THR A 939 35.30 -63.63 -34.36
CA THR A 939 36.46 -64.53 -34.50
C THR A 939 37.68 -63.74 -34.96
N GLY A 940 38.86 -63.94 -34.36
CA GLY A 940 40.05 -63.17 -34.72
C GLY A 940 41.35 -63.63 -34.05
N VAL A 941 42.35 -62.74 -34.00
CA VAL A 941 43.57 -62.89 -33.19
C VAL A 941 43.74 -61.68 -32.27
N ILE A 942 44.20 -61.93 -31.04
CA ILE A 942 44.40 -61.02 -29.91
C ILE A 942 45.53 -60.04 -30.26
N GLU A 943 45.20 -58.76 -30.32
CA GLU A 943 46.14 -57.67 -30.66
C GLU A 943 46.60 -56.90 -29.40
N ASP A 944 47.44 -55.87 -29.57
CA ASP A 944 47.99 -55.07 -28.48
C ASP A 944 47.02 -54.02 -27.92
N GLN A 945 45.94 -53.75 -28.66
CA GLN A 945 44.77 -53.01 -28.22
C GLN A 945 43.65 -53.98 -27.83
N THR A 946 42.80 -53.58 -26.88
CA THR A 946 41.61 -54.38 -26.52
C THR A 946 40.67 -54.45 -27.72
N GLN A 947 40.35 -55.65 -28.17
CA GLN A 947 39.44 -55.86 -29.29
C GLN A 947 38.02 -56.12 -28.78
N GLU A 948 37.08 -55.31 -29.24
CA GLU A 948 35.70 -55.30 -28.77
C GLU A 948 34.73 -55.94 -29.77
N VAL A 949 33.81 -56.77 -29.26
CA VAL A 949 32.78 -57.43 -30.06
C VAL A 949 31.42 -57.31 -29.37
N LEU A 950 30.50 -56.58 -30.00
CA LEU A 950 29.19 -56.26 -29.45
C LEU A 950 28.12 -57.15 -30.08
N PHE A 951 27.30 -57.81 -29.26
CA PHE A 951 26.03 -58.39 -29.66
C PHE A 951 24.92 -57.42 -29.24
N ILE A 952 24.13 -56.93 -30.20
CA ILE A 952 23.12 -55.88 -30.01
C ILE A 952 21.71 -56.48 -30.05
N TYR A 953 20.87 -56.10 -29.09
CA TYR A 953 19.50 -56.56 -28.87
C TYR A 953 18.51 -55.38 -28.78
N GLN A 954 17.19 -55.61 -28.69
CA GLN A 954 16.16 -54.54 -28.68
C GLN A 954 15.09 -54.78 -27.59
N GLN A 955 14.81 -53.77 -26.73
CA GLN A 955 13.82 -53.79 -25.63
C GLN A 955 12.39 -53.38 -26.08
N ASN A 956 11.42 -53.35 -25.15
CA ASN A 956 10.05 -52.91 -25.43
C ASN A 956 9.36 -52.06 -24.31
N ARG A 957 8.31 -51.21 -24.51
CA ARG A 957 8.02 -50.10 -25.49
C ARG A 957 6.95 -49.06 -25.01
N PHE A 958 6.41 -49.04 -23.78
CA PHE A 958 5.35 -48.04 -23.43
C PHE A 958 5.81 -46.88 -22.52
N LYS A 959 5.10 -45.74 -22.61
CA LYS A 959 5.35 -44.51 -21.84
C LYS A 959 4.13 -44.11 -21.02
N LEU A 960 4.35 -43.55 -19.82
CA LEU A 960 3.30 -43.02 -18.94
C LEU A 960 3.40 -41.49 -18.86
N THR A 961 2.27 -40.78 -18.90
CA THR A 961 2.20 -39.30 -18.78
C THR A 961 1.03 -38.88 -17.89
N GLN A 962 1.20 -37.86 -17.04
CA GLN A 962 0.20 -37.34 -16.12
C GLN A 962 -0.09 -35.85 -16.30
N THR A 963 -1.36 -35.47 -16.13
CA THR A 963 -1.83 -34.07 -16.09
C THR A 963 -2.87 -33.88 -14.98
N VAL A 964 -2.92 -32.68 -14.40
CA VAL A 964 -3.93 -32.28 -13.41
C VAL A 964 -4.67 -31.06 -13.96
N THR A 965 -6.01 -31.11 -13.91
CA THR A 965 -6.89 -30.01 -14.32
C THR A 965 -7.93 -29.74 -13.24
N LYS A 966 -8.50 -28.54 -13.20
CA LYS A 966 -9.72 -28.25 -12.45
C LYS A 966 -10.92 -28.94 -13.10
N LEU A 967 -12.06 -29.01 -12.40
CA LEU A 967 -13.27 -29.65 -12.95
C LEU A 967 -13.87 -28.93 -14.17
N ASP A 968 -13.58 -27.64 -14.34
CA ASP A 968 -13.94 -26.85 -15.53
C ASP A 968 -13.02 -27.11 -16.75
N GLY A 969 -11.96 -27.90 -16.57
CA GLY A 969 -10.96 -28.21 -17.61
C GLY A 969 -9.77 -27.24 -17.68
N SER A 970 -9.72 -26.21 -16.82
CA SER A 970 -8.57 -25.29 -16.74
C SER A 970 -7.36 -25.90 -16.02
N SER A 971 -6.19 -25.24 -16.13
CA SER A 971 -4.95 -25.68 -15.47
C SER A 971 -5.10 -25.68 -13.95
N ALA A 972 -4.62 -26.74 -13.29
CA ALA A 972 -4.56 -26.84 -11.83
C ALA A 972 -3.19 -26.44 -11.26
N GLU A 973 -2.48 -25.48 -11.87
CA GLU A 973 -1.23 -24.94 -11.30
C GLU A 973 -1.43 -24.34 -9.90
N LYS A 974 -2.59 -23.70 -9.66
CA LYS A 974 -3.04 -23.20 -8.35
C LYS A 974 -4.47 -23.66 -8.07
N VAL A 975 -4.73 -24.15 -6.86
CA VAL A 975 -6.03 -24.69 -6.42
C VAL A 975 -6.38 -24.14 -5.03
N ALA A 976 -7.64 -23.76 -4.82
CA ALA A 976 -8.10 -23.28 -3.52
C ALA A 976 -8.41 -24.45 -2.56
N LEU A 977 -8.42 -24.18 -1.26
CA LEU A 977 -9.00 -25.09 -0.26
C LEU A 977 -10.44 -25.47 -0.64
N THR A 978 -10.81 -26.73 -0.43
CA THR A 978 -12.12 -27.33 -0.79
C THR A 978 -12.45 -27.37 -2.29
N GLU A 979 -11.54 -26.95 -3.19
CA GLU A 979 -11.71 -27.07 -4.63
C GLU A 979 -11.34 -28.48 -5.13
N ALA A 980 -12.07 -28.98 -6.12
CA ALA A 980 -11.87 -30.31 -6.69
C ALA A 980 -11.01 -30.29 -7.96
N ILE A 981 -10.07 -31.23 -8.02
CA ILE A 981 -9.17 -31.47 -9.15
C ILE A 981 -9.46 -32.81 -9.82
N LYS A 982 -9.04 -32.93 -11.08
CA LYS A 982 -9.08 -34.15 -11.87
C LYS A 982 -7.66 -34.50 -12.32
N VAL A 983 -7.20 -35.70 -11.99
CA VAL A 983 -5.91 -36.24 -12.44
C VAL A 983 -6.18 -37.19 -13.61
N ASN A 984 -5.44 -37.03 -14.71
CA ASN A 984 -5.48 -37.91 -15.87
C ASN A 984 -4.10 -38.55 -16.05
N THR A 985 -4.05 -39.87 -16.23
CA THR A 985 -2.85 -40.68 -16.48
C THR A 985 -3.04 -41.40 -17.81
N VAL A 986 -2.17 -41.15 -18.78
CA VAL A 986 -2.20 -41.77 -20.11
C VAL A 986 -1.03 -42.73 -20.25
N LEU A 987 -1.34 -43.98 -20.60
CA LEU A 987 -0.38 -44.97 -21.06
C LEU A 987 -0.37 -44.97 -22.58
N ASP A 988 0.74 -44.54 -23.15
CA ASP A 988 1.06 -44.52 -24.57
C ASP A 988 1.85 -45.79 -24.92
N SER A 989 1.23 -46.69 -25.66
CA SER A 989 1.67 -48.08 -25.83
C SER A 989 2.97 -48.21 -26.63
N GLN A 990 3.17 -47.34 -27.63
CA GLN A 990 4.25 -47.33 -28.66
C GLN A 990 4.55 -48.66 -29.37
N LEU A 991 3.77 -49.71 -29.11
CA LEU A 991 3.82 -50.99 -29.82
C LEU A 991 3.03 -50.90 -31.12
N THR A 992 3.36 -51.75 -32.08
CA THR A 992 2.62 -51.89 -33.34
C THR A 992 1.79 -53.19 -33.34
N SER A 993 0.73 -53.22 -34.14
CA SER A 993 -0.13 -54.41 -34.25
C SER A 993 0.61 -55.60 -34.89
N VAL A 994 0.40 -56.79 -34.34
CA VAL A 994 1.02 -58.05 -34.81
C VAL A 994 -0.02 -59.14 -35.05
N THR A 995 0.38 -60.24 -35.69
CA THR A 995 -0.49 -61.39 -36.01
C THR A 995 0.20 -62.71 -35.65
N PRO A 996 -0.40 -63.59 -34.83
CA PRO A 996 -1.67 -63.40 -34.11
C PRO A 996 -1.61 -62.22 -33.12
N THR A 997 -2.78 -61.63 -32.84
CA THR A 997 -2.88 -60.46 -31.96
C THR A 997 -2.44 -60.79 -30.54
N VAL A 998 -1.59 -59.93 -29.97
CA VAL A 998 -1.18 -59.99 -28.56
C VAL A 998 -1.99 -58.96 -27.76
N PHE A 999 -2.42 -59.34 -26.57
CA PHE A 999 -3.25 -58.53 -25.68
C PHE A 999 -2.53 -58.25 -24.36
N TYR A 1000 -2.92 -57.19 -23.66
CA TYR A 1000 -2.56 -57.00 -22.26
C TYR A 1000 -3.14 -58.14 -21.42
N LYS A 1001 -2.35 -58.71 -20.51
CA LYS A 1001 -2.69 -59.91 -19.71
C LYS A 1001 -2.82 -59.62 -18.22
N ASP A 1002 -1.86 -58.88 -17.65
CA ASP A 1002 -1.83 -58.46 -16.25
C ASP A 1002 -1.25 -57.04 -16.11
N LEU A 1003 -1.87 -56.04 -16.75
CA LEU A 1003 -1.39 -54.65 -16.70
C LEU A 1003 -1.96 -53.92 -15.48
N THR A 1004 -1.10 -53.23 -14.73
CA THR A 1004 -1.45 -52.41 -13.56
C THR A 1004 -0.94 -50.99 -13.74
N ILE A 1005 -1.78 -49.99 -13.42
CA ILE A 1005 -1.38 -48.59 -13.23
C ILE A 1005 -1.73 -48.20 -11.79
N THR A 1006 -0.80 -47.63 -11.04
CA THR A 1006 -1.00 -47.18 -9.64
C THR A 1006 -0.61 -45.72 -9.50
N VAL A 1007 -1.43 -44.93 -8.81
CA VAL A 1007 -1.15 -43.52 -8.49
C VAL A 1007 -1.37 -43.31 -6.98
N PRO A 1008 -0.35 -42.91 -6.20
CA PRO A 1008 -0.51 -42.55 -4.80
C PRO A 1008 -1.28 -41.24 -4.65
N ILE A 1009 -1.98 -41.08 -3.53
CA ILE A 1009 -2.76 -39.89 -3.18
C ILE A 1009 -2.08 -39.18 -2.02
N GLU A 1010 -1.74 -37.91 -2.25
CA GLU A 1010 -1.17 -37.00 -1.25
C GLU A 1010 -2.12 -36.75 -0.08
N ASP A 1011 -1.55 -36.54 1.11
CA ASP A 1011 -2.31 -36.36 2.35
C ASP A 1011 -3.09 -35.03 2.44
N THR A 1012 -2.85 -34.10 1.51
CA THR A 1012 -3.62 -32.86 1.35
C THR A 1012 -4.93 -33.04 0.58
N LEU A 1013 -5.20 -34.24 0.05
CA LEU A 1013 -6.41 -34.56 -0.72
C LEU A 1013 -7.42 -35.41 0.08
N THR A 1014 -8.70 -35.21 -0.21
CA THR A 1014 -9.86 -35.95 0.30
C THR A 1014 -10.84 -36.27 -0.85
N ASP A 1015 -11.94 -36.95 -0.55
CA ASP A 1015 -13.07 -37.20 -1.46
C ASP A 1015 -12.66 -37.84 -2.81
N VAL A 1016 -11.68 -38.74 -2.76
CA VAL A 1016 -11.15 -39.45 -3.93
C VAL A 1016 -12.25 -40.30 -4.58
N GLY A 1017 -12.63 -39.94 -5.80
CA GLY A 1017 -13.81 -40.48 -6.46
C GLY A 1017 -13.82 -40.29 -7.98
N THR A 1018 -14.98 -40.52 -8.60
CA THR A 1018 -15.23 -40.34 -10.05
C THR A 1018 -14.16 -40.98 -10.94
N PHE A 1019 -14.03 -42.31 -10.83
CA PHE A 1019 -13.05 -43.10 -11.57
C PHE A 1019 -13.47 -43.34 -13.03
N SER A 1020 -12.50 -43.32 -13.94
CA SER A 1020 -12.67 -43.70 -15.34
C SER A 1020 -11.40 -44.38 -15.86
N LEU A 1021 -11.54 -45.50 -16.57
CA LEU A 1021 -10.49 -46.19 -17.29
C LEU A 1021 -11.00 -46.49 -18.71
N LYS A 1022 -10.35 -45.94 -19.73
CA LYS A 1022 -10.86 -45.92 -21.12
C LYS A 1022 -9.78 -46.20 -22.15
N ARG A 1023 -10.18 -46.80 -23.27
CA ARG A 1023 -9.43 -46.86 -24.53
C ARG A 1023 -9.46 -45.50 -25.25
N GLU A 1024 -8.62 -45.37 -26.27
CA GLU A 1024 -8.60 -44.21 -27.18
C GLU A 1024 -9.96 -43.92 -27.86
N ASP A 1025 -10.77 -44.95 -28.14
CA ASP A 1025 -12.12 -44.80 -28.70
C ASP A 1025 -13.19 -44.33 -27.67
N GLY A 1026 -12.79 -44.14 -26.40
CA GLY A 1026 -13.66 -43.72 -25.30
C GLY A 1026 -14.41 -44.85 -24.58
N THR A 1027 -14.27 -46.11 -25.01
CA THR A 1027 -14.87 -47.29 -24.38
C THR A 1027 -14.25 -47.55 -23.02
N SER A 1028 -15.08 -47.74 -21.99
CA SER A 1028 -14.62 -48.12 -20.65
C SER A 1028 -14.17 -49.58 -20.59
N VAL A 1029 -13.05 -49.84 -19.93
CA VAL A 1029 -12.36 -51.14 -19.88
C VAL A 1029 -11.69 -51.38 -18.52
N GLY A 1030 -11.30 -52.62 -18.22
CA GLY A 1030 -10.55 -52.97 -17.01
C GLY A 1030 -11.33 -52.74 -15.72
N GLN A 1031 -10.61 -52.65 -14.60
CA GLN A 1031 -11.12 -52.28 -13.29
C GLN A 1031 -10.29 -51.13 -12.71
N ILE A 1032 -10.92 -50.24 -11.95
CA ILE A 1032 -10.26 -49.12 -11.27
C ILE A 1032 -10.86 -48.93 -9.88
N THR A 1033 -10.01 -48.89 -8.87
CA THR A 1033 -10.39 -48.84 -7.46
C THR A 1033 -9.46 -47.95 -6.65
N TYR A 1034 -9.99 -47.24 -5.66
CA TYR A 1034 -9.20 -46.58 -4.62
C TYR A 1034 -8.98 -47.53 -3.44
N ASP A 1035 -7.71 -47.80 -3.12
CA ASP A 1035 -7.27 -48.56 -1.96
C ASP A 1035 -6.97 -47.57 -0.82
N ALA A 1036 -7.92 -47.45 0.12
CA ALA A 1036 -7.81 -46.53 1.25
C ALA A 1036 -6.67 -46.90 2.23
N PRO A 1037 -6.39 -48.18 2.56
CA PRO A 1037 -5.22 -48.56 3.36
C PRO A 1037 -3.88 -48.09 2.79
N THR A 1038 -3.67 -48.17 1.48
CA THR A 1038 -2.42 -47.76 0.81
C THR A 1038 -2.47 -46.33 0.25
N LYS A 1039 -3.60 -45.63 0.41
CA LYS A 1039 -3.88 -44.30 -0.17
C LYS A 1039 -3.50 -44.21 -1.65
N SER A 1040 -3.93 -45.18 -2.46
CA SER A 1040 -3.59 -45.21 -3.89
C SER A 1040 -4.79 -45.55 -4.76
N VAL A 1041 -4.88 -44.95 -5.95
CA VAL A 1041 -5.83 -45.37 -6.99
C VAL A 1041 -5.12 -46.33 -7.91
N LYS A 1042 -5.68 -47.54 -8.03
CA LYS A 1042 -5.13 -48.64 -8.81
C LYS A 1042 -6.09 -49.03 -9.92
N ALA A 1043 -5.58 -49.06 -11.14
CA ALA A 1043 -6.23 -49.60 -12.33
C ALA A 1043 -5.59 -50.94 -12.71
N THR A 1044 -6.39 -51.91 -13.11
CA THR A 1044 -5.95 -53.23 -13.59
C THR A 1044 -6.67 -53.62 -14.87
N ILE A 1045 -5.93 -54.23 -15.81
CA ILE A 1045 -6.40 -54.73 -17.09
C ILE A 1045 -5.93 -56.17 -17.24
N SER A 1046 -6.86 -57.04 -17.59
CA SER A 1046 -6.69 -58.48 -17.68
C SER A 1046 -6.76 -58.98 -19.13
N GLU A 1047 -6.31 -60.21 -19.38
CA GLU A 1047 -6.50 -60.89 -20.67
C GLU A 1047 -7.99 -60.94 -21.10
N ALA A 1048 -8.92 -60.96 -20.14
CA ALA A 1048 -10.36 -60.97 -20.43
C ALA A 1048 -10.87 -59.65 -21.03
N ASP A 1049 -10.16 -58.53 -20.85
CA ASP A 1049 -10.51 -57.23 -21.44
C ASP A 1049 -10.19 -57.16 -22.94
N GLN A 1050 -9.37 -58.10 -23.47
CA GLN A 1050 -9.04 -58.24 -24.90
C GLN A 1050 -8.55 -56.94 -25.56
N ILE A 1051 -7.83 -56.09 -24.81
CA ILE A 1051 -7.23 -54.86 -25.32
C ILE A 1051 -5.92 -55.20 -26.06
N PRO A 1052 -5.81 -54.91 -27.37
CA PRO A 1052 -4.58 -55.14 -28.12
C PRO A 1052 -3.42 -54.39 -27.49
N TRP A 1053 -2.23 -55.01 -27.48
CA TRP A 1053 -1.05 -54.46 -26.82
C TRP A 1053 -0.57 -53.11 -27.38
N ASN A 1054 -1.10 -52.68 -28.53
CA ASN A 1054 -0.73 -51.49 -29.31
C ASN A 1054 -1.69 -50.31 -29.13
N GLU A 1055 -2.63 -50.38 -28.18
CA GLU A 1055 -3.64 -49.35 -27.94
C GLU A 1055 -3.38 -48.55 -26.67
N ASN A 1056 -3.70 -47.26 -26.74
CA ASN A 1056 -3.49 -46.32 -25.65
C ASN A 1056 -4.66 -46.35 -24.64
N ILE A 1057 -4.30 -46.22 -23.37
CA ILE A 1057 -5.22 -46.35 -22.23
C ILE A 1057 -5.15 -45.08 -21.37
N THR A 1058 -6.31 -44.49 -21.06
CA THR A 1058 -6.42 -43.32 -20.19
C THR A 1058 -7.17 -43.67 -18.90
N MET A 1059 -6.48 -43.49 -17.78
CA MET A 1059 -7.02 -43.53 -16.42
C MET A 1059 -7.29 -42.09 -15.94
N SER A 1060 -8.39 -41.85 -15.22
CA SER A 1060 -8.59 -40.60 -14.49
C SER A 1060 -9.40 -40.79 -13.20
N TYR A 1061 -9.15 -39.94 -12.22
CA TYR A 1061 -9.94 -39.81 -10.99
C TYR A 1061 -10.09 -38.33 -10.61
N GLN A 1062 -11.00 -38.05 -9.66
CA GLN A 1062 -11.18 -36.74 -9.03
C GLN A 1062 -10.82 -36.83 -7.54
N ALA A 1063 -10.36 -35.72 -6.98
CA ALA A 1063 -10.12 -35.55 -5.54
C ALA A 1063 -10.29 -34.08 -5.15
N THR A 1064 -10.59 -33.80 -3.89
CA THR A 1064 -10.82 -32.45 -3.35
C THR A 1064 -9.66 -32.06 -2.44
N VAL A 1065 -9.23 -30.80 -2.49
CA VAL A 1065 -8.24 -30.27 -1.53
C VAL A 1065 -8.89 -30.14 -0.16
N LYS A 1066 -8.24 -30.66 0.88
CA LYS A 1066 -8.76 -30.58 2.25
C LYS A 1066 -8.91 -29.13 2.73
N GLU A 1067 -9.87 -28.90 3.62
CA GLU A 1067 -10.11 -27.59 4.26
C GLU A 1067 -8.97 -27.17 5.20
N ASP A 1068 -8.24 -28.13 5.77
CA ASP A 1068 -7.13 -27.92 6.71
C ASP A 1068 -5.72 -28.03 6.07
N ALA A 1069 -5.64 -28.10 4.73
CA ALA A 1069 -4.36 -28.20 4.05
C ALA A 1069 -3.54 -26.88 4.20
N PRO A 1070 -2.23 -26.93 4.49
CA PRO A 1070 -1.44 -25.70 4.66
C PRO A 1070 -1.29 -24.94 3.34
N LEU A 1071 -1.48 -23.62 3.38
CA LEU A 1071 -1.32 -22.74 2.22
C LEU A 1071 0.13 -22.74 1.69
N ALA A 1072 0.30 -22.45 0.40
CA ALA A 1072 1.55 -22.53 -0.36
C ALA A 1072 2.19 -23.94 -0.44
N THR A 1073 1.56 -24.98 0.11
CA THR A 1073 1.98 -26.38 -0.08
C THR A 1073 1.80 -26.78 -1.55
N ILE A 1074 2.77 -27.52 -2.09
CA ILE A 1074 2.69 -28.08 -3.45
C ILE A 1074 2.24 -29.54 -3.37
N ILE A 1075 1.09 -29.85 -3.97
CA ILE A 1075 0.62 -31.21 -4.21
C ILE A 1075 1.42 -31.79 -5.38
N THR A 1076 2.02 -32.96 -5.18
CA THR A 1076 2.74 -33.72 -6.20
C THR A 1076 2.02 -35.01 -6.57
N THR A 1077 2.00 -35.39 -7.85
CA THR A 1077 1.59 -36.75 -8.23
C THR A 1077 2.54 -37.36 -9.25
N VAL A 1078 2.81 -38.66 -9.10
CA VAL A 1078 3.57 -39.51 -10.03
C VAL A 1078 2.87 -40.86 -10.08
N GLY A 1079 2.50 -41.33 -11.27
CA GLY A 1079 1.96 -42.68 -11.49
C GLY A 1079 3.05 -43.67 -11.89
N GLU A 1080 2.79 -44.95 -11.66
CA GLU A 1080 3.62 -46.07 -12.13
C GLU A 1080 2.77 -47.11 -12.87
N ALA A 1081 3.29 -47.67 -13.96
CA ALA A 1081 2.64 -48.73 -14.72
C ALA A 1081 3.57 -49.91 -15.02
N SER A 1082 3.10 -51.14 -14.86
CA SER A 1082 3.82 -52.39 -15.15
C SER A 1082 2.86 -53.51 -15.57
N GLY A 1083 3.34 -54.56 -16.25
CA GLY A 1083 2.49 -55.73 -16.50
C GLY A 1083 2.92 -56.72 -17.57
N ASN A 1084 2.10 -57.75 -17.74
CA ASN A 1084 2.34 -58.88 -18.64
C ASN A 1084 1.47 -58.84 -19.90
N TYR A 1085 1.87 -59.59 -20.93
CA TYR A 1085 1.16 -59.81 -22.19
C TYR A 1085 0.84 -61.28 -22.44
N THR A 1086 -0.09 -61.56 -23.37
CA THR A 1086 -0.52 -62.94 -23.70
C THR A 1086 0.53 -63.81 -24.39
N ASN A 1087 1.66 -63.24 -24.83
CA ASN A 1087 2.83 -63.96 -25.36
C ASN A 1087 3.93 -64.19 -24.29
N ASP A 1088 3.57 -64.12 -23.00
CA ASP A 1088 4.46 -64.24 -21.83
C ASP A 1088 5.62 -63.22 -21.76
N TRP A 1089 5.54 -62.16 -22.58
CA TRP A 1089 6.41 -61.00 -22.44
C TRP A 1089 5.97 -60.13 -21.24
N ILE A 1090 6.95 -59.53 -20.57
CA ILE A 1090 6.81 -58.73 -19.35
C ILE A 1090 7.32 -57.32 -19.63
N ALA A 1091 6.53 -56.30 -19.33
CA ALA A 1091 6.96 -54.91 -19.30
C ALA A 1091 7.37 -54.50 -17.88
N ASN A 1092 8.59 -53.97 -17.78
CA ASN A 1092 9.14 -53.41 -16.55
C ASN A 1092 8.32 -52.18 -16.09
N PRO A 1093 8.36 -51.82 -14.79
CA PRO A 1093 7.69 -50.62 -14.30
C PRO A 1093 8.19 -49.33 -14.94
N VAL A 1094 7.26 -48.44 -15.30
CA VAL A 1094 7.52 -47.13 -15.90
C VAL A 1094 6.79 -46.04 -15.09
N LYS A 1095 7.52 -45.03 -14.62
CA LYS A 1095 6.96 -43.87 -13.92
C LYS A 1095 6.50 -42.78 -14.91
N SER A 1096 5.53 -41.95 -14.51
CA SER A 1096 5.13 -40.74 -15.25
C SER A 1096 6.02 -39.54 -14.94
N ASN A 1097 5.77 -38.41 -15.63
CA ASN A 1097 6.21 -37.10 -15.14
C ASN A 1097 5.56 -36.77 -13.78
N THR A 1098 6.25 -35.95 -12.99
CA THR A 1098 5.70 -35.31 -11.78
C THR A 1098 4.83 -34.12 -12.16
N THR A 1099 3.63 -34.03 -11.59
CA THR A 1099 2.79 -32.81 -11.65
C THR A 1099 2.98 -31.99 -10.38
N LYS A 1100 2.73 -30.67 -10.44
CA LYS A 1100 2.81 -29.75 -9.30
C LYS A 1100 1.58 -28.84 -9.28
N THR A 1101 0.96 -28.71 -8.12
CA THR A 1101 -0.25 -27.90 -7.89
C THR A 1101 -0.12 -27.19 -6.55
N GLU A 1102 -0.07 -25.86 -6.55
CA GLU A 1102 0.05 -25.03 -5.33
C GLU A 1102 -1.31 -24.79 -4.66
N ILE A 1103 -1.38 -24.98 -3.35
CA ILE A 1103 -2.58 -24.69 -2.55
C ILE A 1103 -2.61 -23.20 -2.19
N VAL A 1104 -3.68 -22.51 -2.59
CA VAL A 1104 -3.95 -21.11 -2.25
C VAL A 1104 -5.15 -20.98 -1.32
N ASP A 1105 -5.30 -19.82 -0.68
CA ASP A 1105 -6.40 -19.60 0.26
C ASP A 1105 -7.77 -19.67 -0.43
N GLY A 1106 -8.78 -20.03 0.35
CA GLY A 1106 -10.17 -20.01 -0.10
C GLY A 1106 -10.74 -18.59 -0.26
N LYS A 1107 -12.04 -18.52 -0.53
CA LYS A 1107 -12.74 -17.26 -0.83
C LYS A 1107 -14.08 -17.19 -0.10
N LEU A 1108 -14.47 -15.97 0.24
CA LEU A 1108 -15.82 -15.62 0.66
C LEU A 1108 -16.66 -15.35 -0.60
N THR A 1109 -17.74 -16.10 -0.83
CA THR A 1109 -18.54 -16.02 -2.06
C THR A 1109 -20.04 -16.19 -1.82
N PHE A 1110 -20.84 -15.64 -2.74
CA PHE A 1110 -22.23 -16.07 -2.91
C PHE A 1110 -22.28 -17.42 -3.65
N VAL A 1111 -22.92 -18.41 -3.04
CA VAL A 1111 -23.30 -19.67 -3.71
C VAL A 1111 -24.56 -19.45 -4.54
N SER A 1112 -25.50 -18.65 -4.04
CA SER A 1112 -26.71 -18.27 -4.76
C SER A 1112 -27.36 -17.00 -4.18
N ALA A 1113 -28.18 -16.34 -4.98
CA ALA A 1113 -29.11 -15.30 -4.55
C ALA A 1113 -30.53 -15.61 -5.07
N PRO A 1114 -31.60 -15.16 -4.38
CA PRO A 1114 -32.98 -15.32 -4.86
C PRO A 1114 -33.22 -14.56 -6.15
N LYS A 1115 -33.89 -15.20 -7.11
CA LYS A 1115 -34.25 -14.59 -8.42
C LYS A 1115 -35.60 -13.87 -8.38
N ASP A 1116 -36.57 -14.46 -7.68
CA ASP A 1116 -37.90 -13.91 -7.49
C ASP A 1116 -38.23 -13.88 -5.99
N LEU A 1117 -38.93 -12.83 -5.57
CA LEU A 1117 -39.42 -12.63 -4.19
C LEU A 1117 -40.89 -12.20 -4.29
N ASP A 1118 -41.80 -13.07 -3.88
CA ASP A 1118 -43.25 -12.84 -4.01
C ASP A 1118 -43.91 -12.68 -2.64
N PHE A 1119 -44.62 -11.56 -2.47
CA PHE A 1119 -45.38 -11.21 -1.26
C PHE A 1119 -46.89 -11.54 -1.40
N GLY A 1120 -47.30 -12.12 -2.53
CA GLY A 1120 -48.63 -12.64 -2.79
C GLY A 1120 -49.51 -11.74 -3.67
N GLU A 1121 -50.46 -12.37 -4.35
CA GLU A 1121 -51.45 -11.68 -5.19
C GLU A 1121 -52.65 -11.13 -4.39
N ASN A 1122 -53.35 -10.15 -4.96
CA ASN A 1122 -54.63 -9.63 -4.44
C ASN A 1122 -54.58 -9.12 -2.98
N LEU A 1123 -53.43 -8.60 -2.55
CA LEU A 1123 -53.25 -8.03 -1.22
C LEU A 1123 -54.19 -6.84 -1.01
N LYS A 1124 -54.92 -6.82 0.12
CA LYS A 1124 -55.87 -5.76 0.42
C LYS A 1124 -55.18 -4.58 1.09
N ILE A 1125 -55.43 -3.37 0.60
CA ILE A 1125 -55.06 -2.16 1.35
C ILE A 1125 -55.94 -2.12 2.61
N PRO A 1126 -55.34 -2.16 3.81
CA PRO A 1126 -56.05 -2.20 5.08
C PRO A 1126 -56.50 -0.80 5.49
N ALA A 1127 -57.42 -0.67 6.46
CA ALA A 1127 -57.77 0.63 7.05
C ALA A 1127 -56.74 1.17 8.08
N VAL A 1128 -55.75 0.34 8.45
CA VAL A 1128 -54.65 0.62 9.39
C VAL A 1128 -53.42 -0.16 8.92
N ASN A 1129 -52.19 0.29 9.19
CA ASN A 1129 -50.97 -0.36 8.71
C ASN A 1129 -50.99 -1.89 8.89
N LYS A 1130 -50.60 -2.64 7.85
CA LYS A 1130 -50.61 -4.10 7.87
C LYS A 1130 -49.34 -4.68 7.26
N LYS A 1131 -48.69 -5.58 8.01
CA LYS A 1131 -47.59 -6.41 7.54
C LYS A 1131 -48.13 -7.54 6.65
N TYR A 1132 -47.51 -7.75 5.49
CA TYR A 1132 -47.66 -8.92 4.62
C TYR A 1132 -46.31 -9.64 4.55
N PRO A 1133 -46.19 -10.88 5.07
CA PRO A 1133 -44.94 -11.63 4.98
C PRO A 1133 -44.70 -12.12 3.55
N LEU A 1134 -43.43 -12.36 3.20
CA LEU A 1134 -43.05 -13.05 1.98
C LEU A 1134 -43.80 -14.39 1.87
N GLN A 1135 -44.37 -14.69 0.70
CA GLN A 1135 -45.17 -15.90 0.45
C GLN A 1135 -44.34 -16.98 -0.24
N SER A 1136 -43.52 -16.60 -1.21
CA SER A 1136 -42.60 -17.52 -1.89
C SER A 1136 -41.34 -16.80 -2.40
N LEU A 1137 -40.31 -17.59 -2.71
CA LEU A 1137 -39.07 -17.10 -3.31
C LEU A 1137 -38.44 -18.17 -4.19
N THR A 1138 -37.78 -17.76 -5.28
CA THR A 1138 -37.11 -18.67 -6.24
C THR A 1138 -35.61 -18.68 -5.98
N GLY A 1139 -35.07 -19.80 -5.49
CA GLY A 1139 -33.65 -19.95 -5.12
C GLY A 1139 -33.42 -19.84 -3.61
N SER A 1140 -32.22 -19.44 -3.20
CA SER A 1140 -31.86 -19.15 -1.81
C SER A 1140 -30.78 -18.08 -1.78
N LEU A 1141 -30.70 -17.31 -0.69
CA LEU A 1141 -29.57 -16.40 -0.44
C LEU A 1141 -28.54 -17.16 0.39
N THR A 1142 -27.49 -17.64 -0.26
CA THR A 1142 -26.55 -18.61 0.31
C THR A 1142 -25.13 -18.11 0.15
N VAL A 1143 -24.39 -18.04 1.25
CA VAL A 1143 -23.00 -17.58 1.34
C VAL A 1143 -22.12 -18.76 1.76
N GLN A 1144 -20.92 -18.86 1.19
CA GLN A 1144 -19.90 -19.83 1.60
C GLN A 1144 -18.58 -19.12 1.84
N ASP A 1145 -17.93 -19.47 2.94
CA ASP A 1145 -16.61 -18.96 3.31
C ASP A 1145 -15.61 -20.13 3.32
N THR A 1146 -14.82 -20.27 2.26
CA THR A 1146 -13.82 -21.34 2.14
C THR A 1146 -12.43 -20.94 2.63
N ARG A 1147 -12.24 -19.71 3.17
CA ARG A 1147 -10.94 -19.22 3.66
C ARG A 1147 -10.41 -20.10 4.81
N SER A 1148 -9.09 -20.27 4.86
CA SER A 1148 -8.37 -20.99 5.92
C SER A 1148 -8.59 -20.36 7.30
N ILE A 1149 -8.57 -19.04 7.38
CA ILE A 1149 -8.86 -18.27 8.59
C ILE A 1149 -10.27 -17.67 8.46
N LYS A 1150 -11.18 -18.11 9.34
CA LYS A 1150 -12.58 -17.66 9.34
C LYS A 1150 -12.70 -16.26 9.96
N GLY A 1151 -12.63 -15.23 9.12
CA GLY A 1151 -12.93 -13.84 9.49
C GLY A 1151 -14.44 -13.59 9.68
N SER A 1152 -14.81 -12.49 10.33
CA SER A 1152 -16.20 -12.02 10.32
C SER A 1152 -16.54 -11.50 8.94
N TRP A 1153 -17.75 -11.76 8.46
CA TRP A 1153 -18.26 -11.18 7.23
C TRP A 1153 -19.65 -10.60 7.45
N THR A 1154 -19.99 -9.61 6.62
CA THR A 1154 -21.28 -8.93 6.66
C THR A 1154 -21.98 -9.02 5.31
N LEU A 1155 -23.30 -9.13 5.35
CA LEU A 1155 -24.16 -9.00 4.19
C LEU A 1155 -25.03 -7.77 4.39
N SER A 1156 -24.96 -6.86 3.42
CA SER A 1156 -25.82 -5.69 3.35
C SER A 1156 -26.78 -5.77 2.15
N ALA A 1157 -27.87 -5.01 2.22
CA ALA A 1157 -28.85 -4.93 1.14
C ALA A 1157 -29.42 -3.51 1.01
N LYS A 1158 -29.83 -3.16 -0.22
CA LYS A 1158 -30.64 -1.98 -0.55
C LYS A 1158 -31.65 -2.34 -1.64
N MET A 1159 -32.72 -1.56 -1.74
CA MET A 1159 -33.53 -1.51 -2.96
C MET A 1159 -32.71 -0.82 -4.04
N ASP A 1160 -32.34 -1.57 -5.08
CA ASP A 1160 -31.78 -1.04 -6.33
C ASP A 1160 -32.88 -0.29 -7.10
N GLN A 1161 -34.04 -0.95 -7.25
CA GLN A 1161 -35.29 -0.34 -7.67
C GLN A 1161 -36.34 -0.50 -6.58
N VAL A 1162 -36.76 0.60 -5.95
CA VAL A 1162 -37.88 0.61 -4.98
C VAL A 1162 -39.16 0.08 -5.64
N LEU A 1163 -40.05 -0.51 -4.82
CA LEU A 1163 -41.33 -1.05 -5.31
C LEU A 1163 -42.11 0.02 -6.09
N THR A 1164 -42.23 -0.18 -7.40
CA THR A 1164 -42.80 0.75 -8.37
C THR A 1164 -44.00 0.09 -9.05
N SER A 1165 -45.12 0.80 -9.14
CA SER A 1165 -46.35 0.31 -9.72
C SER A 1165 -46.36 0.41 -11.25
N THR A 1166 -47.34 -0.24 -11.88
CA THR A 1166 -47.66 -0.08 -13.31
C THR A 1166 -47.95 1.36 -13.75
N SER A 1167 -48.28 2.27 -12.83
CA SER A 1167 -48.47 3.71 -13.08
C SER A 1167 -47.32 4.60 -12.54
N ASN A 1168 -46.15 4.00 -12.29
CA ASN A 1168 -44.95 4.65 -11.75
C ASN A 1168 -45.12 5.28 -10.35
N LYS A 1169 -46.07 4.78 -9.53
CA LYS A 1169 -46.11 5.13 -8.09
C LYS A 1169 -45.09 4.29 -7.33
N THR A 1170 -44.23 4.92 -6.54
CA THR A 1170 -43.20 4.25 -5.75
C THR A 1170 -43.62 4.04 -4.30
N LEU A 1171 -43.09 3.00 -3.66
CA LEU A 1171 -43.25 2.69 -2.24
C LEU A 1171 -41.86 2.54 -1.57
N PRO A 1172 -41.09 3.64 -1.42
CA PRO A 1172 -39.67 3.60 -1.03
C PRO A 1172 -39.41 3.11 0.41
N THR A 1173 -40.45 2.94 1.22
CA THR A 1173 -40.35 2.49 2.62
C THR A 1173 -41.24 1.28 2.95
N ALA A 1174 -41.86 0.64 1.94
CA ALA A 1174 -42.78 -0.46 2.17
C ALA A 1174 -42.08 -1.80 2.42
N VAL A 1175 -40.86 -2.01 1.93
CA VAL A 1175 -40.10 -3.24 2.20
C VAL A 1175 -39.40 -3.10 3.56
N GLN A 1176 -39.61 -4.05 4.45
CA GLN A 1176 -38.92 -4.16 5.73
C GLN A 1176 -38.15 -5.48 5.81
N TYR A 1177 -36.97 -5.41 6.41
CA TYR A 1177 -36.19 -6.58 6.80
C TYR A 1177 -36.26 -6.74 8.33
N THR A 1178 -36.39 -7.98 8.81
CA THR A 1178 -36.34 -8.31 10.24
C THR A 1178 -35.16 -9.25 10.50
N ASN A 1179 -34.31 -8.97 11.49
CA ASN A 1179 -33.21 -9.86 11.92
C ASN A 1179 -33.16 -9.91 13.44
N ASN A 1180 -33.20 -11.11 14.03
CA ASN A 1180 -33.26 -11.34 15.48
C ASN A 1180 -34.30 -10.43 16.18
N GLY A 1181 -35.47 -10.27 15.55
CA GLY A 1181 -36.54 -9.38 15.99
C GLY A 1181 -36.33 -7.86 15.79
N GLN A 1182 -35.12 -7.39 15.43
CA GLN A 1182 -34.91 -5.99 15.04
C GLN A 1182 -35.43 -5.73 13.62
N LYS A 1183 -36.08 -4.59 13.41
CA LYS A 1183 -36.72 -4.22 12.13
C LYS A 1183 -36.06 -3.00 11.52
N SER A 1184 -35.73 -3.11 10.24
CA SER A 1184 -35.17 -2.02 9.44
C SER A 1184 -35.98 -1.83 8.16
N ILE A 1185 -36.08 -0.58 7.69
CA ILE A 1185 -36.66 -0.28 6.38
C ILE A 1185 -35.59 -0.58 5.33
N LEU A 1186 -35.92 -1.42 4.35
CA LEU A 1186 -35.08 -1.64 3.17
C LEU A 1186 -35.47 -0.59 2.12
N GLY A 1187 -34.75 0.53 2.14
CA GLY A 1187 -34.86 1.62 1.17
C GLY A 1187 -33.69 1.62 0.18
N THR A 1188 -33.40 2.76 -0.43
CA THR A 1188 -32.24 2.93 -1.34
C THR A 1188 -30.89 2.99 -0.63
N SER A 1189 -30.87 3.31 0.67
CA SER A 1189 -29.67 3.23 1.51
C SER A 1189 -29.34 1.77 1.84
N SER A 1190 -28.06 1.41 1.72
CA SER A 1190 -27.58 0.07 2.12
C SER A 1190 -27.64 -0.11 3.63
N ILE A 1191 -28.23 -1.22 4.07
CA ILE A 1191 -28.33 -1.62 5.48
C ILE A 1191 -27.71 -3.00 5.67
N MET A 1192 -27.01 -3.21 6.78
CA MET A 1192 -26.54 -4.54 7.17
C MET A 1192 -27.75 -5.40 7.56
N ILE A 1193 -27.87 -6.57 6.91
CA ILE A 1193 -28.98 -7.51 7.13
C ILE A 1193 -28.53 -8.83 7.76
N TYR A 1194 -27.24 -9.16 7.69
CA TYR A 1194 -26.67 -10.36 8.31
C TYR A 1194 -25.20 -10.13 8.64
N GLN A 1195 -24.70 -10.73 9.72
CA GLN A 1195 -23.28 -10.79 10.08
C GLN A 1195 -23.01 -12.15 10.70
N GLN A 1196 -21.91 -12.78 10.32
CA GLN A 1196 -21.55 -14.12 10.78
C GLN A 1196 -20.03 -14.34 10.69
N THR A 1197 -19.51 -15.19 11.56
CA THR A 1197 -18.22 -15.87 11.35
C THR A 1197 -18.52 -17.34 11.14
N ASN A 1198 -18.03 -17.93 10.05
CA ASN A 1198 -18.27 -19.34 9.76
C ASN A 1198 -17.47 -20.25 10.69
N ALA A 1199 -18.07 -21.36 11.14
CA ALA A 1199 -17.37 -22.39 11.91
C ALA A 1199 -16.67 -23.43 11.00
N ASP A 1200 -17.16 -23.59 9.77
CA ASP A 1200 -16.63 -24.47 8.74
C ASP A 1200 -16.93 -23.89 7.34
N SER A 1201 -16.40 -24.52 6.30
CA SER A 1201 -16.59 -24.10 4.90
C SER A 1201 -17.94 -24.52 4.31
N LYS A 1202 -18.95 -24.90 5.11
CA LYS A 1202 -20.26 -25.27 4.55
C LYS A 1202 -21.02 -24.02 4.09
N PRO A 1203 -21.76 -24.09 2.97
CA PRO A 1203 -22.69 -23.04 2.58
C PRO A 1203 -23.76 -22.79 3.66
N ILE A 1204 -23.98 -21.53 4.03
CA ILE A 1204 -25.01 -21.08 4.96
C ILE A 1204 -26.11 -20.37 4.17
N SER A 1205 -27.34 -20.85 4.28
CA SER A 1205 -28.52 -20.21 3.68
C SER A 1205 -29.16 -19.24 4.67
N ILE A 1206 -29.14 -17.96 4.32
CA ILE A 1206 -29.69 -16.86 5.12
C ILE A 1206 -31.23 -16.83 5.00
N THR A 1207 -31.76 -17.35 3.90
CA THR A 1207 -33.19 -17.44 3.58
C THR A 1207 -33.97 -18.52 4.33
N ASP A 1208 -33.30 -19.47 5.01
CA ASP A 1208 -33.95 -20.66 5.59
C ASP A 1208 -35.05 -20.34 6.60
N ASN A 1209 -34.93 -19.21 7.31
CA ASN A 1209 -35.89 -18.76 8.31
C ASN A 1209 -36.91 -17.73 7.78
N TRP A 1210 -36.86 -17.30 6.51
CA TRP A 1210 -37.71 -16.19 6.04
C TRP A 1210 -39.18 -16.59 5.87
N LEU A 1211 -39.44 -17.83 5.45
CA LEU A 1211 -40.79 -18.31 5.12
C LEU A 1211 -41.39 -19.21 6.23
N PRO A 1212 -42.71 -19.15 6.50
CA PRO A 1212 -43.69 -18.17 5.99
C PRO A 1212 -43.86 -16.94 6.91
N ASN A 1213 -43.21 -16.89 8.07
CA ASN A 1213 -43.43 -15.85 9.11
C ASN A 1213 -42.19 -15.56 9.99
N GLY A 1214 -40.97 -15.93 9.58
CA GLY A 1214 -39.78 -15.71 10.40
C GLY A 1214 -39.08 -14.37 10.13
N ASP A 1215 -37.85 -14.27 10.62
CA ASP A 1215 -37.01 -13.08 10.45
C ASP A 1215 -36.47 -13.05 9.01
N GLY A 1216 -36.87 -12.02 8.26
CA GLY A 1216 -36.57 -11.83 6.84
C GLY A 1216 -37.39 -10.69 6.24
N LEU A 1217 -37.64 -10.76 4.93
CA LEU A 1217 -38.39 -9.73 4.18
C LEU A 1217 -39.90 -9.77 4.42
N ALA A 1218 -40.51 -8.58 4.46
CA ALA A 1218 -41.96 -8.40 4.46
C ALA A 1218 -42.35 -7.01 3.92
N LEU A 1219 -43.61 -6.85 3.51
CA LEU A 1219 -44.19 -5.54 3.21
C LEU A 1219 -44.90 -4.96 4.43
N ASP A 1220 -44.70 -3.68 4.73
CA ASP A 1220 -45.50 -2.89 5.67
C ASP A 1220 -46.36 -1.87 4.89
N ILE A 1221 -47.61 -2.24 4.65
CA ILE A 1221 -48.53 -1.50 3.78
C ILE A 1221 -49.32 -0.48 4.59
N LYS A 1222 -49.15 0.80 4.24
CA LYS A 1222 -49.83 1.95 4.85
C LYS A 1222 -50.98 2.44 3.96
N PRO A 1223 -52.19 2.69 4.49
CA PRO A 1223 -53.36 3.09 3.68
C PRO A 1223 -53.18 4.41 2.91
N GLU A 1224 -52.42 5.35 3.47
CA GLU A 1224 -52.31 6.72 2.95
C GLU A 1224 -51.38 6.84 1.72
N THR A 1225 -50.48 5.85 1.53
CA THR A 1225 -49.42 5.91 0.52
C THR A 1225 -49.50 4.78 -0.52
N THR A 1226 -50.42 3.84 -0.37
CA THR A 1226 -50.48 2.62 -1.21
C THR A 1226 -51.68 2.68 -2.15
N TYR A 1227 -51.46 2.32 -3.42
CA TYR A 1227 -52.50 2.26 -4.46
C TYR A 1227 -52.82 0.80 -4.81
N PRO A 1228 -54.05 0.47 -5.24
CA PRO A 1228 -54.45 -0.92 -5.54
C PRO A 1228 -53.93 -1.35 -6.92
N GLU A 1229 -52.61 -1.43 -7.06
CA GLU A 1229 -51.88 -1.73 -8.30
C GLU A 1229 -50.90 -2.89 -8.12
N SER A 1230 -50.35 -3.39 -9.23
CA SER A 1230 -49.23 -4.34 -9.23
C SER A 1230 -47.91 -3.59 -9.11
N TYR A 1231 -47.08 -3.98 -8.14
CA TYR A 1231 -45.76 -3.39 -7.88
C TYR A 1231 -44.62 -4.37 -8.19
N LYS A 1232 -43.48 -3.86 -8.66
CA LYS A 1232 -42.22 -4.60 -8.85
C LYS A 1232 -41.01 -3.76 -8.40
N GLY A 1233 -39.91 -4.41 -8.09
CA GLY A 1233 -38.64 -3.77 -7.73
C GLY A 1233 -37.50 -4.79 -7.66
N SER A 1234 -36.28 -4.32 -7.44
CA SER A 1234 -35.05 -5.12 -7.33
C SER A 1234 -34.32 -4.83 -6.01
N ILE A 1235 -33.61 -5.83 -5.50
CA ILE A 1235 -32.76 -5.72 -4.31
C ILE A 1235 -31.32 -6.03 -4.75
N GLU A 1236 -30.39 -5.15 -4.40
CA GLU A 1236 -28.95 -5.43 -4.49
C GLU A 1236 -28.47 -6.03 -3.17
N TRP A 1237 -27.64 -7.07 -3.26
CA TRP A 1237 -27.02 -7.74 -2.12
C TRP A 1237 -25.51 -7.52 -2.18
N THR A 1238 -24.91 -7.03 -1.09
CA THR A 1238 -23.48 -6.74 -1.00
C THR A 1238 -22.85 -7.59 0.10
N LEU A 1239 -22.05 -8.59 -0.27
CA LEU A 1239 -21.25 -9.40 0.65
C LEU A 1239 -19.90 -8.71 0.85
N GLN A 1240 -19.52 -8.47 2.11
CA GLN A 1240 -18.29 -7.78 2.48
C GLN A 1240 -17.49 -8.59 3.49
N ASP A 1241 -16.20 -8.72 3.24
CA ASP A 1241 -15.22 -9.15 4.22
C ASP A 1241 -14.98 -8.01 5.22
N THR A 1242 -14.95 -8.30 6.51
CA THR A 1242 -14.88 -7.28 7.57
C THR A 1242 -13.79 -7.62 8.60
N PRO A 1243 -12.86 -6.69 8.91
CA PRO A 1243 -11.81 -6.89 9.92
C PRO A 1243 -12.35 -7.24 11.32
#